data_AF-Q5LDV5-F1
#
_entry.id   AF-Q5LDV5-F1
#
_cell.length_a   1.000
_cell.length_b   1.000
_cell.length_c   1.000
_cell.angle_alpha   90.00
_cell.angle_beta   90.00
_cell.angle_gamma   90.00
#
_symmetry.space_group_name_H-M   'P 1'
#
loop_
_entity.id
_entity.type
_entity.pdbx_description
1 polymer ?
#
loop_
_entity_poly.entity_id
_entity_poly.type
_entity_poly.pdbx_seq_one_letter_code
_entity_poly.pdbx_strand_id
1 'polypeptide(L)'
;MRKLFVLLISIVVLSACAPVHRFTQLRKLPREYSENYSIEGIKAPRSAAHRKPWIVYSDRVENAAYVNPGGRVKSAEVGLLDTFLVIKTKGDYLRLIKYNPTNIKHNRMTQRKKAEYVGWMHRSRLILSPSSITDVQSGLHDKLLTAITDTTAIMQSATYFTTADSLKVFGDPELQNQTGVVGIHAIIYALKYSVDRRSVLVSKTPSLSADKIGEQVIGWIPAVMLQEIGHQVFTGTAFSRVPALQKTLKYAPMIYPYHTDSTCSFVSGTLEPVIDKKDNHVFNIDGKRISYTRGNQIKQELKRINILFAMEQSSRLPEQYPMLLNAIQNLGPFFAGSGESFSYQFGAAVATHRGMETIPLTADYEILIDRLVKMASHVADTENTPLPAWKAMRSALELIGNTPEAVNLIISVGETGEQQENAPSSIVKTLNEKNCRLLGWQLYASNDDKYNNYVLQLSNMIEHYAEYRTKNKRNMILYADQLCRSNLLREAGPNFLMLDYPYASMTQGGFLFPEKGETLPMELFAGAVDSIVTQIKADHQLLSESIDRAFATVGNGKDRLDSLLIATYHLPQGVKPNKEFKKIFGDVAPIWYRKTERITVPDSLMRYYLLLSDPELKQTIERLETLCAIEVDVKDMNKPKKGKVKQLCRYLRERVRPDKVETLGASPANPESKADTVYVSTGKIRRHLYRFYMSELRNCRICKNKRKEIRRYSLSYAHSQIFGVPANSPVLDDITVKDLKKKKQLTDKELDGLIQYFKERKENMAKKYGEEKITMEGQSYYYIASELLP
;
A
#
# COMPACT_ATOMS: atom_id res chain seq x y z
N MET A 1 -21.08 75.99 -14.19
CA MET A 1 -20.33 75.12 -15.14
C MET A 1 -18.85 74.92 -14.77
N ARG A 2 -18.09 75.97 -14.40
CA ARG A 2 -16.65 75.86 -14.03
C ARG A 2 -16.34 74.85 -12.89
N LYS A 3 -17.17 74.78 -11.84
CA LYS A 3 -16.99 73.80 -10.74
C LYS A 3 -17.24 72.34 -11.17
N LEU A 4 -18.14 72.11 -12.12
CA LEU A 4 -18.40 70.79 -12.68
C LEU A 4 -17.24 70.33 -13.58
N PHE A 5 -16.66 71.27 -14.33
CA PHE A 5 -15.51 71.03 -15.20
C PHE A 5 -14.23 70.74 -14.41
N VAL A 6 -14.00 71.45 -13.29
CA VAL A 6 -12.88 71.16 -12.38
C VAL A 6 -13.06 69.83 -11.67
N LEU A 7 -14.28 69.44 -11.29
CA LEU A 7 -14.56 68.11 -10.72
C LEU A 7 -14.31 66.99 -11.75
N LEU A 8 -14.73 67.19 -13.01
CA LEU A 8 -14.48 66.27 -14.13
C LEU A 8 -12.98 66.14 -14.43
N ILE A 9 -12.25 67.26 -14.50
CA ILE A 9 -10.79 67.25 -14.69
C ILE A 9 -10.08 66.60 -13.49
N SER A 10 -10.55 66.81 -12.26
CA SER A 10 -9.98 66.15 -11.06
C SER A 10 -10.18 64.64 -11.07
N ILE A 11 -11.32 64.14 -11.59
CA ILE A 11 -11.59 62.71 -11.78
C ILE A 11 -10.71 62.13 -12.91
N VAL A 12 -10.46 62.90 -13.98
CA VAL A 12 -9.59 62.52 -15.10
C VAL A 12 -8.10 62.54 -14.70
N VAL A 13 -7.66 63.44 -13.81
CA VAL A 13 -6.28 63.52 -13.32
C VAL A 13 -5.99 62.48 -12.21
N LEU A 14 -6.98 62.12 -11.40
CA LEU A 14 -6.87 61.01 -10.42
C LEU A 14 -6.88 59.61 -11.06
N SER A 15 -7.19 59.52 -12.37
CA SER A 15 -7.06 58.32 -13.20
C SER A 15 -5.77 58.32 -14.03
N ALA A 16 -4.70 58.94 -13.49
CA ALA A 16 -3.34 58.89 -14.01
C ALA A 16 -2.98 57.51 -14.62
N CYS A 17 -2.42 57.55 -15.84
CA CYS A 17 -2.17 56.47 -16.81
C CYS A 17 -1.30 55.27 -16.36
N ALA A 18 -1.22 54.97 -15.06
CA ALA A 18 -0.55 53.79 -14.56
C ALA A 18 -1.47 52.55 -14.67
N PRO A 19 -0.98 51.39 -15.18
CA PRO A 19 -1.76 50.17 -15.29
C PRO A 19 -2.39 49.68 -13.97
N VAL A 20 -1.74 49.99 -12.84
CA VAL A 20 -2.21 49.75 -11.47
C VAL A 20 -2.27 51.09 -10.74
N HIS A 21 -3.46 51.45 -10.25
CA HIS A 21 -3.73 52.74 -9.61
C HIS A 21 -4.45 52.57 -8.25
N ARG A 22 -4.69 53.67 -7.53
CA ARG A 22 -5.29 53.65 -6.17
C ARG A 22 -6.63 52.91 -6.11
N PHE A 23 -7.46 53.01 -7.14
CA PHE A 23 -8.75 52.31 -7.24
C PHE A 23 -8.70 50.87 -7.77
N THR A 24 -7.51 50.32 -8.10
CA THR A 24 -7.39 48.93 -8.55
C THR A 24 -7.74 47.99 -7.38
N GLN A 25 -8.64 47.05 -7.66
CA GLN A 25 -9.11 46.03 -6.70
C GLN A 25 -8.86 44.64 -7.27
N LEU A 26 -8.55 43.69 -6.38
CA LEU A 26 -8.46 42.28 -6.74
C LEU A 26 -9.86 41.76 -7.03
N ARG A 27 -10.01 41.02 -8.13
CA ARG A 27 -11.22 40.25 -8.39
C ARG A 27 -11.27 39.08 -7.45
N LYS A 28 -12.47 38.75 -6.99
CA LYS A 28 -12.74 37.58 -6.17
C LYS A 28 -12.90 36.36 -7.05
N LEU A 29 -12.57 35.18 -6.52
CA LEU A 29 -12.75 33.91 -7.22
C LEU A 29 -14.23 33.75 -7.66
N PRO A 30 -14.51 33.64 -8.97
CA PRO A 30 -15.86 33.39 -9.45
C PRO A 30 -16.36 32.00 -9.06
N ARG A 31 -17.68 31.87 -8.86
CA ARG A 31 -18.32 30.59 -8.49
C ARG A 31 -18.17 29.50 -9.56
N GLU A 32 -17.96 29.91 -10.80
CA GLU A 32 -17.76 29.03 -11.95
C GLU A 32 -16.38 28.34 -11.91
N TYR A 33 -15.42 28.91 -11.17
CA TYR A 33 -14.05 28.39 -11.11
C TYR A 33 -13.62 27.97 -9.70
N SER A 34 -14.49 28.05 -8.69
CA SER A 34 -14.12 27.57 -7.35
C SER A 34 -14.06 26.05 -7.28
N GLU A 35 -14.89 25.40 -8.08
CA GLU A 35 -14.94 23.95 -8.29
C GLU A 35 -14.86 23.77 -9.81
N ASN A 36 -13.99 22.89 -10.28
CA ASN A 36 -13.71 22.75 -11.70
C ASN A 36 -14.65 21.69 -12.30
N TYR A 37 -15.93 22.04 -12.45
CA TYR A 37 -16.89 21.09 -13.02
C TYR A 37 -16.61 20.84 -14.50
N SER A 38 -16.74 19.58 -14.93
CA SER A 38 -16.57 19.16 -16.33
C SER A 38 -17.57 19.80 -17.30
N ILE A 39 -18.69 20.32 -16.78
CA ILE A 39 -19.72 21.01 -17.54
C ILE A 39 -19.57 22.53 -17.38
N GLU A 40 -19.37 23.21 -18.50
CA GLU A 40 -19.18 24.66 -18.54
C GLU A 40 -20.40 25.43 -18.03
N GLY A 41 -20.17 26.54 -17.32
CA GLY A 41 -21.22 27.45 -16.85
C GLY A 41 -21.88 27.05 -15.52
N ILE A 42 -21.59 25.87 -14.99
CA ILE A 42 -22.09 25.44 -13.67
C ILE A 42 -21.43 26.27 -12.55
N LYS A 43 -22.27 26.76 -11.61
CA LYS A 43 -21.83 27.60 -10.48
C LYS A 43 -21.86 26.83 -9.17
N ALA A 44 -20.69 26.64 -8.56
CA ALA A 44 -20.55 26.04 -7.24
C ALA A 44 -21.36 26.77 -6.15
N PRO A 45 -21.70 26.14 -5.01
CA PRO A 45 -22.34 26.79 -3.88
C PRO A 45 -21.56 28.00 -3.39
N ARG A 46 -22.26 28.96 -2.78
CA ARG A 46 -21.58 30.02 -2.03
C ARG A 46 -20.84 29.42 -0.82
N SER A 47 -19.52 29.56 -0.80
CA SER A 47 -18.59 29.22 0.28
C SER A 47 -17.68 30.40 0.63
N ALA A 48 -16.81 30.23 1.63
CA ALA A 48 -15.79 31.23 1.98
C ALA A 48 -14.75 31.46 0.86
N ALA A 49 -14.59 30.50 -0.07
CA ALA A 49 -13.63 30.59 -1.18
C ALA A 49 -13.92 31.80 -2.09
N HIS A 50 -15.19 32.13 -2.34
CA HIS A 50 -15.58 33.29 -3.19
C HIS A 50 -15.29 34.65 -2.57
N ARG A 51 -14.76 34.70 -1.34
CA ARG A 51 -14.27 35.92 -0.70
C ARG A 51 -12.77 36.12 -0.91
N LYS A 52 -12.06 35.08 -1.34
CA LYS A 52 -10.61 35.11 -1.61
C LYS A 52 -10.32 35.75 -2.98
N PRO A 53 -9.12 36.33 -3.18
CA PRO A 53 -8.68 36.82 -4.48
C PRO A 53 -8.65 35.69 -5.52
N TRP A 54 -8.95 36.04 -6.77
CA TRP A 54 -8.84 35.11 -7.88
C TRP A 54 -7.40 35.01 -8.34
N ILE A 55 -6.80 33.86 -8.08
CA ILE A 55 -5.46 33.48 -8.52
C ILE A 55 -5.63 32.58 -9.75
N VAL A 56 -4.81 32.81 -10.77
CA VAL A 56 -4.76 32.04 -12.02
C VAL A 56 -3.31 31.76 -12.39
N TYR A 57 -3.09 30.71 -13.17
CA TYR A 57 -1.74 30.24 -13.50
C TYR A 57 -1.56 30.15 -15.01
N SER A 58 -0.39 30.46 -15.52
CA SER A 58 -0.04 30.18 -16.93
C SER A 58 -0.11 28.69 -17.20
N ASP A 59 -0.79 28.29 -18.28
CA ASP A 59 -0.92 26.89 -18.65
C ASP A 59 0.17 26.37 -19.58
N ARG A 60 1.13 27.21 -20.03
CA ARG A 60 2.14 26.81 -21.00
C ARG A 60 3.46 27.57 -20.87
N VAL A 61 4.52 27.00 -21.44
CA VAL A 61 5.80 27.69 -21.64
C VAL A 61 5.65 28.83 -22.65
N GLU A 62 6.50 29.85 -22.53
CA GLU A 62 6.54 31.01 -23.46
C GLU A 62 5.17 31.65 -23.72
N ASN A 63 4.35 31.74 -22.67
CA ASN A 63 3.02 32.30 -22.76
C ASN A 63 3.09 33.83 -22.86
N ALA A 64 2.17 34.44 -23.60
CA ALA A 64 2.22 35.87 -23.89
C ALA A 64 1.03 36.61 -23.31
N ALA A 65 1.32 37.70 -22.59
CA ALA A 65 0.35 38.71 -22.20
C ALA A 65 0.45 39.92 -23.14
N TYR A 66 -0.67 40.58 -23.38
CA TYR A 66 -0.78 41.66 -24.36
C TYR A 66 -1.16 42.99 -23.71
N VAL A 67 -0.79 44.10 -24.33
CA VAL A 67 -1.10 45.44 -23.81
C VAL A 67 -2.62 45.68 -23.76
N ASN A 68 -3.33 45.17 -24.78
CA ASN A 68 -4.78 45.28 -24.93
C ASN A 68 -5.40 43.88 -25.10
N PRO A 69 -6.66 43.68 -24.69
CA PRO A 69 -7.36 42.41 -24.90
C PRO A 69 -7.56 42.17 -26.40
N GLY A 70 -7.11 41.03 -26.90
CA GLY A 70 -7.09 40.70 -28.33
C GLY A 70 -6.06 41.48 -29.16
N GLY A 71 -5.18 42.25 -28.52
CA GLY A 71 -4.12 43.00 -29.20
C GLY A 71 -2.98 42.09 -29.70
N ARG A 72 -2.16 42.60 -30.62
CA ARG A 72 -0.97 41.90 -31.14
C ARG A 72 0.34 42.29 -30.43
N VAL A 73 0.34 43.42 -29.71
CA VAL A 73 1.53 43.93 -29.01
C VAL A 73 1.72 43.19 -27.69
N LYS A 74 2.81 42.39 -27.60
CA LYS A 74 3.22 41.71 -26.37
C LYS A 74 3.55 42.75 -25.29
N SER A 75 3.01 42.54 -24.10
CA SER A 75 3.29 43.32 -22.88
C SER A 75 4.35 42.62 -22.03
N ALA A 76 4.24 41.30 -21.88
CA ALA A 76 5.18 40.46 -21.16
C ALA A 76 5.12 39.03 -21.70
N GLU A 77 6.22 38.32 -21.57
CA GLU A 77 6.32 36.88 -21.77
C GLU A 77 6.49 36.19 -20.42
N VAL A 78 5.80 35.08 -20.22
CA VAL A 78 5.69 34.40 -18.92
C VAL A 78 5.86 32.88 -19.07
N GLY A 79 6.38 32.24 -18.03
CA GLY A 79 6.64 30.80 -18.02
C GLY A 79 5.40 29.96 -17.73
N LEU A 80 5.56 28.64 -17.82
CA LEU A 80 4.59 27.66 -17.36
C LEU A 80 4.43 27.78 -15.83
N LEU A 81 3.18 27.76 -15.34
CA LEU A 81 2.80 27.91 -13.92
C LEU A 81 3.11 29.26 -13.27
N ASP A 82 3.58 30.26 -14.03
CA ASP A 82 3.65 31.63 -13.54
C ASP A 82 2.30 32.05 -12.97
N THR A 83 2.32 32.56 -11.74
CA THR A 83 1.12 32.76 -10.93
C THR A 83 0.70 34.23 -10.93
N PHE A 84 -0.59 34.48 -11.12
CA PHE A 84 -1.14 35.83 -11.28
C PHE A 84 -2.37 36.08 -10.41
N LEU A 85 -2.59 37.37 -10.10
CA LEU A 85 -3.84 37.86 -9.53
C LEU A 85 -4.65 38.59 -10.61
N VAL A 86 -5.96 38.31 -10.64
CA VAL A 86 -6.87 38.97 -11.57
C VAL A 86 -7.34 40.31 -11.02
N ILE A 87 -7.16 41.38 -11.78
CA ILE A 87 -7.62 42.74 -11.41
C ILE A 87 -8.80 43.23 -12.26
N LYS A 88 -8.96 42.73 -13.49
CA LYS A 88 -10.08 43.10 -14.38
C LYS A 88 -10.42 41.98 -15.34
N THR A 89 -11.67 41.94 -15.78
CA THR A 89 -12.17 41.04 -16.82
C THR A 89 -12.78 41.88 -17.94
N LYS A 90 -12.56 41.47 -19.21
CA LYS A 90 -13.21 42.06 -20.39
C LYS A 90 -13.37 40.97 -21.45
N GLY A 91 -14.60 40.52 -21.70
CA GLY A 91 -14.85 39.31 -22.49
C GLY A 91 -14.08 38.12 -21.92
N ASP A 92 -13.40 37.38 -22.80
CA ASP A 92 -12.57 36.23 -22.45
C ASP A 92 -11.14 36.57 -22.08
N TYR A 93 -10.84 37.85 -21.84
CA TYR A 93 -9.53 38.31 -21.41
C TYR A 93 -9.53 38.74 -19.95
N LEU A 94 -8.47 38.34 -19.24
CA LEU A 94 -8.17 38.69 -17.87
C LEU A 94 -6.99 39.66 -17.84
N ARG A 95 -7.09 40.72 -17.04
CA ARG A 95 -6.00 41.65 -16.77
C ARG A 95 -5.28 41.22 -15.49
N LEU A 96 -3.96 41.05 -15.59
CA LEU A 96 -3.16 40.33 -14.62
C LEU A 96 -2.03 41.16 -14.02
N ILE A 97 -1.70 40.85 -12.76
CA ILE A 97 -0.48 41.27 -12.07
C ILE A 97 0.20 40.01 -11.50
N LYS A 98 1.53 40.01 -11.33
CA LYS A 98 2.21 38.86 -10.69
C LYS A 98 1.73 38.64 -9.26
N TYR A 99 1.57 37.38 -8.89
CA TYR A 99 1.23 36.99 -7.52
C TYR A 99 2.41 37.25 -6.59
N ASN A 100 2.14 37.96 -5.50
CA ASN A 100 3.07 38.12 -4.40
C ASN A 100 2.27 38.15 -3.09
N PRO A 101 2.43 37.16 -2.20
CA PRO A 101 1.61 37.05 -0.98
C PRO A 101 1.78 38.25 -0.06
N THR A 102 2.97 38.87 -0.02
CA THR A 102 3.26 40.04 0.84
C THR A 102 2.44 41.29 0.46
N ASN A 103 1.95 41.34 -0.78
CA ASN A 103 1.14 42.45 -1.30
C ASN A 103 -0.37 42.30 -0.99
N ILE A 104 -0.77 41.23 -0.29
CA ILE A 104 -2.16 40.91 0.04
C ILE A 104 -2.34 40.88 1.57
N LYS A 105 -3.30 41.66 2.10
CA LYS A 105 -3.78 41.50 3.49
C LYS A 105 -5.30 41.54 3.51
N HIS A 106 -5.93 40.65 4.28
CA HIS A 106 -7.40 40.54 4.38
C HIS A 106 -8.09 40.45 3.01
N ASN A 107 -7.53 39.66 2.07
CA ASN A 107 -8.02 39.52 0.69
C ASN A 107 -8.04 40.83 -0.12
N ARG A 108 -7.27 41.84 0.30
CA ARG A 108 -7.17 43.15 -0.37
C ARG A 108 -5.71 43.47 -0.68
N MET A 109 -5.52 44.23 -1.75
CA MET A 109 -4.21 44.72 -2.16
C MET A 109 -3.74 45.86 -1.25
N THR A 110 -2.54 45.72 -0.68
CA THR A 110 -1.95 46.69 0.25
C THR A 110 -0.88 47.55 -0.43
N GLN A 111 0.05 46.93 -1.17
CA GLN A 111 1.21 47.60 -1.76
C GLN A 111 1.07 47.76 -3.30
N ARG A 112 0.13 48.61 -3.73
CA ARG A 112 -0.19 48.83 -5.16
C ARG A 112 0.98 49.29 -6.02
N LYS A 113 1.88 50.10 -5.47
CA LYS A 113 3.06 50.62 -6.18
C LYS A 113 4.12 49.55 -6.47
N LYS A 114 4.12 48.44 -5.72
CA LYS A 114 5.07 47.32 -5.88
C LYS A 114 4.48 46.19 -6.73
N ALA A 115 3.29 46.37 -7.28
CA ALA A 115 2.64 45.34 -8.07
C ALA A 115 3.19 45.36 -9.49
N GLU A 116 3.74 44.23 -9.90
CA GLU A 116 4.24 44.04 -11.26
C GLU A 116 3.08 43.77 -12.20
N TYR A 117 2.82 44.72 -13.09
CA TYR A 117 1.80 44.60 -14.12
C TYR A 117 2.28 43.67 -15.24
N VAL A 118 1.44 42.71 -15.64
CA VAL A 118 1.80 41.71 -16.65
C VAL A 118 1.14 42.04 -18.00
N GLY A 119 -0.18 42.22 -18.01
CA GLY A 119 -0.94 42.47 -19.24
C GLY A 119 -2.32 41.83 -19.26
N TRP A 120 -2.88 41.69 -20.46
CA TRP A 120 -4.10 40.95 -20.75
C TRP A 120 -3.80 39.59 -21.33
N MET A 121 -4.44 38.55 -20.82
CA MET A 121 -4.30 37.18 -21.31
C MET A 121 -5.67 36.55 -21.50
N HIS A 122 -5.80 35.72 -22.55
CA HIS A 122 -7.02 34.98 -22.82
C HIS A 122 -7.21 33.86 -21.79
N ARG A 123 -8.45 33.63 -21.35
CA ARG A 123 -8.81 32.58 -20.37
C ARG A 123 -8.37 31.19 -20.78
N SER A 124 -8.39 30.87 -22.08
CA SER A 124 -7.95 29.58 -22.60
C SER A 124 -6.44 29.33 -22.49
N ARG A 125 -5.62 30.30 -22.09
CA ARG A 125 -4.17 30.16 -21.84
C ARG A 125 -3.81 30.15 -20.35
N LEU A 126 -4.82 29.96 -19.50
CA LEU A 126 -4.69 29.98 -18.05
C LEU A 126 -5.36 28.74 -17.44
N ILE A 127 -4.87 28.35 -16.26
CA ILE A 127 -5.60 27.52 -15.29
C ILE A 127 -6.44 28.48 -14.44
N LEU A 128 -7.76 28.35 -14.53
CA LEU A 128 -8.71 29.29 -13.94
C LEU A 128 -9.20 28.87 -12.54
N SER A 129 -9.15 27.57 -12.26
CA SER A 129 -9.62 26.97 -11.01
C SER A 129 -8.45 26.47 -10.16
N PRO A 130 -8.49 26.64 -8.83
CA PRO A 130 -7.53 26.03 -7.93
C PRO A 130 -7.85 24.54 -7.64
N SER A 131 -8.76 23.93 -8.41
CA SER A 131 -9.25 22.57 -8.19
C SER A 131 -9.16 21.77 -9.47
N SER A 132 -8.86 20.48 -9.34
CA SER A 132 -8.94 19.51 -10.43
C SER A 132 -10.39 19.25 -10.80
N ILE A 133 -10.59 18.66 -11.97
CA ILE A 133 -11.92 18.36 -12.49
C ILE A 133 -12.71 17.58 -11.46
N THR A 134 -13.89 18.11 -11.15
CA THR A 134 -14.77 17.65 -10.09
C THR A 134 -16.06 17.13 -10.71
N ASP A 135 -16.46 15.94 -10.30
CA ASP A 135 -17.76 15.41 -10.67
C ASP A 135 -18.89 16.25 -10.04
N VAL A 136 -19.90 16.54 -10.86
CA VAL A 136 -21.02 17.40 -10.53
C VAL A 136 -21.92 16.75 -9.47
N GLN A 137 -22.06 15.43 -9.51
CA GLN A 137 -23.00 14.69 -8.66
C GLN A 137 -22.42 14.44 -7.26
N SER A 138 -21.21 13.87 -7.20
CA SER A 138 -20.52 13.48 -5.97
C SER A 138 -19.75 14.65 -5.34
N GLY A 139 -19.26 15.59 -6.13
CA GLY A 139 -18.32 16.62 -5.67
C GLY A 139 -16.92 16.07 -5.35
N LEU A 140 -16.62 14.83 -5.77
CA LEU A 140 -15.31 14.20 -5.70
C LEU A 140 -14.51 14.51 -6.97
N HIS A 141 -13.20 14.27 -6.91
CA HIS A 141 -12.31 14.45 -8.06
C HIS A 141 -12.10 13.13 -8.77
N ASP A 142 -12.07 13.16 -10.10
CA ASP A 142 -11.77 11.98 -10.90
C ASP A 142 -10.30 11.61 -10.71
N LYS A 143 -10.05 10.35 -10.32
CA LYS A 143 -8.70 9.79 -10.31
C LYS A 143 -8.43 9.22 -11.70
N LEU A 144 -7.34 9.68 -12.30
CA LEU A 144 -6.82 9.15 -13.55
C LEU A 144 -5.57 8.32 -13.28
N LEU A 145 -5.38 7.27 -14.06
CA LEU A 145 -4.20 6.42 -14.06
C LEU A 145 -3.40 6.67 -15.33
N THR A 146 -2.10 6.89 -15.20
CA THR A 146 -1.20 6.84 -16.35
C THR A 146 -1.02 5.39 -16.81
N ALA A 147 -1.41 5.05 -18.03
CA ALA A 147 -1.31 3.68 -18.52
C ALA A 147 -1.25 3.62 -20.04
N ILE A 148 -0.79 2.50 -20.59
CA ILE A 148 -1.05 2.18 -22.00
C ILE A 148 -2.53 1.89 -22.12
N THR A 149 -3.29 2.78 -22.78
CA THR A 149 -4.74 2.60 -22.95
C THR A 149 -5.13 2.23 -24.38
N ASP A 150 -4.18 2.21 -25.31
CA ASP A 150 -4.42 1.92 -26.72
C ASP A 150 -3.18 1.36 -27.43
N THR A 151 -3.30 1.18 -28.76
CA THR A 151 -2.20 0.65 -29.58
C THR A 151 -1.21 1.70 -30.05
N THR A 152 -1.54 2.99 -30.05
CA THR A 152 -0.60 4.03 -30.49
C THR A 152 0.60 4.13 -29.57
N ALA A 153 0.41 3.94 -28.26
CA ALA A 153 1.48 3.90 -27.28
C ALA A 153 2.48 2.76 -27.53
N ILE A 154 2.03 1.68 -28.18
CA ILE A 154 2.85 0.52 -28.53
C ILE A 154 3.54 0.74 -29.87
N MET A 155 2.81 1.25 -30.87
CA MET A 155 3.32 1.46 -32.23
C MET A 155 4.24 2.68 -32.35
N GLN A 156 4.07 3.67 -31.49
CA GLN A 156 4.82 4.93 -31.47
C GLN A 156 5.37 5.22 -30.07
N SER A 157 5.97 4.23 -29.44
CA SER A 157 6.46 4.31 -28.05
C SER A 157 7.37 5.52 -27.77
N ALA A 158 8.26 5.88 -28.70
CA ALA A 158 9.15 7.03 -28.56
C ALA A 158 8.41 8.39 -28.45
N THR A 159 7.15 8.48 -28.90
CA THR A 159 6.31 9.67 -28.73
C THR A 159 5.88 9.85 -27.27
N TYR A 160 5.70 8.76 -26.53
CA TYR A 160 5.08 8.77 -25.19
C TYR A 160 6.05 8.48 -24.06
N PHE A 161 7.10 7.70 -24.29
CA PHE A 161 7.98 7.18 -23.26
C PHE A 161 9.39 7.77 -23.35
N THR A 162 10.00 8.02 -22.19
CA THR A 162 11.45 8.27 -22.07
C THR A 162 12.17 6.97 -21.70
N THR A 163 11.60 6.21 -20.77
CA THR A 163 12.02 4.89 -20.30
C THR A 163 10.78 4.02 -20.06
N ALA A 164 10.94 2.72 -19.78
CA ALA A 164 9.82 1.79 -19.54
C ALA A 164 8.83 2.27 -18.46
N ASP A 165 9.33 2.98 -17.47
CA ASP A 165 8.59 3.42 -16.29
C ASP A 165 8.19 4.90 -16.33
N SER A 166 8.63 5.66 -17.35
CA SER A 166 8.52 7.12 -17.37
C SER A 166 7.89 7.65 -18.66
N LEU A 167 6.72 8.28 -18.52
CA LEU A 167 6.03 9.00 -19.59
C LEU A 167 6.58 10.40 -19.77
N LYS A 168 6.61 10.87 -21.01
CA LYS A 168 6.94 12.25 -21.36
C LYS A 168 5.86 13.21 -20.89
N VAL A 169 6.29 14.30 -20.27
CA VAL A 169 5.45 15.43 -19.85
C VAL A 169 5.88 16.66 -20.62
N PHE A 170 4.91 17.43 -21.10
CA PHE A 170 5.11 18.55 -22.02
C PHE A 170 4.74 19.89 -21.39
N GLY A 171 5.42 20.92 -21.90
CA GLY A 171 5.26 22.29 -21.42
C GLY A 171 4.05 23.04 -22.00
N ASP A 172 3.39 22.46 -23.00
CA ASP A 172 2.33 23.09 -23.78
C ASP A 172 1.30 22.06 -24.26
N PRO A 173 0.04 22.48 -24.53
CA PRO A 173 -1.01 21.56 -24.98
C PRO A 173 -0.76 20.98 -26.37
N GLU A 174 0.10 21.60 -27.17
CA GLU A 174 0.49 21.13 -28.50
C GLU A 174 1.56 20.02 -28.46
N LEU A 175 2.02 19.64 -27.25
CA LEU A 175 2.94 18.54 -26.97
C LEU A 175 4.27 18.64 -27.72
N GLN A 176 4.77 19.87 -27.92
CA GLN A 176 5.99 20.10 -28.71
C GLN A 176 7.25 19.89 -27.88
N ASN A 177 7.32 20.52 -26.71
CA ASN A 177 8.53 20.53 -25.90
C ASN A 177 8.34 19.71 -24.63
N GLN A 178 9.13 18.63 -24.49
CA GLN A 178 9.19 17.85 -23.27
C GLN A 178 9.83 18.70 -22.14
N THR A 179 9.14 18.81 -21.00
CA THR A 179 9.59 19.57 -19.83
C THR A 179 9.84 18.69 -18.61
N GLY A 180 9.40 17.43 -18.64
CA GLY A 180 9.60 16.50 -17.53
C GLY A 180 9.15 15.08 -17.85
N VAL A 181 8.99 14.29 -16.79
CA VAL A 181 8.46 12.92 -16.85
C VAL A 181 7.51 12.63 -15.69
N VAL A 182 6.68 11.60 -15.84
CA VAL A 182 5.84 11.05 -14.77
C VAL A 182 5.85 9.53 -14.82
N GLY A 183 5.76 8.87 -13.66
CA GLY A 183 5.67 7.42 -13.60
C GLY A 183 4.48 6.85 -14.38
N ILE A 184 4.66 5.68 -15.00
CA ILE A 184 3.54 4.85 -15.47
C ILE A 184 2.83 4.20 -14.26
N HIS A 185 1.51 4.03 -14.38
CA HIS A 185 0.61 3.56 -13.32
C HIS A 185 0.52 4.49 -12.10
N ALA A 186 0.81 5.78 -12.29
CA ALA A 186 0.64 6.82 -11.29
C ALA A 186 -0.81 7.36 -11.27
N ILE A 187 -1.31 7.65 -10.07
CA ILE A 187 -2.60 8.33 -9.89
C ILE A 187 -2.40 9.84 -10.00
N ILE A 188 -3.15 10.45 -10.91
CA ILE A 188 -3.11 11.89 -11.20
C ILE A 188 -4.52 12.46 -11.34
N TYR A 189 -4.63 13.79 -11.35
CA TYR A 189 -5.90 14.51 -11.47
C TYR A 189 -5.86 15.46 -12.66
N ALA A 190 -6.93 15.51 -13.46
CA ALA A 190 -7.02 16.44 -14.58
C ALA A 190 -7.34 17.85 -14.09
N LEU A 191 -6.59 18.85 -14.56
CA LEU A 191 -6.88 20.27 -14.34
C LEU A 191 -7.63 20.87 -15.53
N LYS A 192 -7.23 20.51 -16.74
CA LYS A 192 -7.74 21.13 -17.97
C LYS A 192 -7.43 20.26 -19.19
N TYR A 193 -8.38 20.21 -20.12
CA TYR A 193 -8.19 19.60 -21.44
C TYR A 193 -7.78 20.66 -22.46
N SER A 194 -6.99 20.25 -23.45
CA SER A 194 -6.75 21.06 -24.65
C SER A 194 -8.04 21.22 -25.45
N VAL A 195 -8.07 22.21 -26.35
CA VAL A 195 -9.26 22.50 -27.18
C VAL A 195 -9.65 21.30 -28.05
N ASP A 196 -8.66 20.57 -28.57
CA ASP A 196 -8.83 19.36 -29.37
C ASP A 196 -8.98 18.08 -28.54
N ARG A 197 -8.92 18.18 -27.20
CA ARG A 197 -8.96 17.09 -26.22
C ARG A 197 -7.87 16.02 -26.38
N ARG A 198 -6.81 16.31 -27.12
CA ARG A 198 -5.70 15.37 -27.32
C ARG A 198 -4.69 15.40 -26.17
N SER A 199 -4.67 16.46 -25.38
CA SER A 199 -3.80 16.58 -24.21
C SER A 199 -4.54 17.08 -22.99
N VAL A 200 -4.00 16.72 -21.83
CA VAL A 200 -4.57 17.05 -20.52
C VAL A 200 -3.46 17.61 -19.63
N LEU A 201 -3.70 18.78 -19.05
CA LEU A 201 -2.87 19.34 -18.01
C LEU A 201 -3.27 18.70 -16.68
N VAL A 202 -2.30 18.11 -15.99
CA VAL A 202 -2.55 17.24 -14.84
C VAL A 202 -1.76 17.64 -13.59
N SER A 203 -2.27 17.25 -12.42
CA SER A 203 -1.63 17.46 -11.11
C SER A 203 -1.53 16.18 -10.30
N LYS A 204 -0.61 16.19 -9.34
CA LYS A 204 -0.43 15.15 -8.31
C LYS A 204 -1.51 15.21 -7.24
N THR A 205 -2.08 16.40 -7.01
CA THR A 205 -3.08 16.65 -5.96
C THR A 205 -4.37 17.22 -6.53
N PRO A 206 -5.53 16.92 -5.92
CA PRO A 206 -6.82 17.41 -6.40
C PRO A 206 -7.01 18.92 -6.22
N SER A 207 -6.31 19.55 -5.27
CA SER A 207 -6.39 20.98 -4.98
C SER A 207 -5.03 21.66 -5.10
N LEU A 208 -5.00 22.85 -5.70
CA LEU A 208 -3.81 23.64 -5.97
C LEU A 208 -3.63 24.75 -4.93
N SER A 209 -2.38 25.04 -4.61
CA SER A 209 -1.96 26.15 -3.76
C SER A 209 -0.95 27.01 -4.52
N ALA A 210 -1.07 28.34 -4.39
CA ALA A 210 -0.21 29.26 -5.12
C ALA A 210 1.28 29.10 -4.77
N ASP A 211 1.58 28.74 -3.52
CA ASP A 211 2.95 28.67 -3.03
C ASP A 211 3.64 27.32 -3.37
N LYS A 212 2.88 26.29 -3.76
CA LYS A 212 3.41 24.96 -4.10
C LYS A 212 3.08 24.50 -5.52
N ILE A 213 2.64 25.42 -6.40
CA ILE A 213 2.11 25.05 -7.71
C ILE A 213 3.10 24.23 -8.55
N GLY A 214 4.40 24.55 -8.49
CA GLY A 214 5.46 23.83 -9.21
C GLY A 214 5.74 22.42 -8.68
N GLU A 215 5.37 22.12 -7.43
CA GLU A 215 5.44 20.76 -6.86
C GLU A 215 4.17 19.96 -7.15
N GLN A 216 3.03 20.64 -7.32
CA GLN A 216 1.71 20.02 -7.44
C GLN A 216 1.31 19.72 -8.88
N VAL A 217 1.64 20.58 -9.83
CA VAL A 217 1.29 20.39 -11.25
C VAL A 217 2.41 19.66 -11.96
N ILE A 218 2.06 18.65 -12.74
CA ILE A 218 3.01 17.82 -13.48
C ILE A 218 3.32 18.48 -14.83
N GLY A 219 2.27 18.78 -15.61
CA GLY A 219 2.38 19.34 -16.95
C GLY A 219 1.34 18.73 -17.91
N TRP A 220 1.52 18.94 -19.22
CA TRP A 220 0.65 18.37 -20.24
C TRP A 220 1.04 16.94 -20.58
N ILE A 221 0.05 16.05 -20.64
CA ILE A 221 0.21 14.64 -21.01
C ILE A 221 -0.76 14.33 -22.15
N PRO A 222 -0.37 13.48 -23.13
CA PRO A 222 -1.30 12.98 -24.13
C PRO A 222 -2.49 12.25 -23.48
N ALA A 223 -3.71 12.65 -23.85
CA ALA A 223 -4.94 12.11 -23.25
C ALA A 223 -5.05 10.58 -23.42
N VAL A 224 -4.47 10.04 -24.49
CA VAL A 224 -4.41 8.60 -24.79
C VAL A 224 -3.58 7.80 -23.76
N MET A 225 -2.77 8.45 -22.93
CA MET A 225 -2.02 7.79 -21.86
C MET A 225 -2.75 7.83 -20.51
N LEU A 226 -3.98 8.34 -20.47
CA LEU A 226 -4.74 8.57 -19.25
C LEU A 226 -6.04 7.77 -19.25
N GLN A 227 -6.28 7.06 -18.16
CA GLN A 227 -7.48 6.26 -17.97
C GLN A 227 -8.18 6.62 -16.67
N GLU A 228 -9.48 6.86 -16.73
CA GLU A 228 -10.30 7.04 -15.53
C GLU A 228 -10.39 5.74 -14.73
N ILE A 229 -10.14 5.83 -13.41
CA ILE A 229 -10.26 4.72 -12.45
C ILE A 229 -11.34 5.00 -11.38
N GLY A 230 -12.26 5.92 -11.68
CA GLY A 230 -13.32 6.37 -10.78
C GLY A 230 -12.85 7.37 -9.73
N HIS A 231 -13.67 7.59 -8.70
CA HIS A 231 -13.39 8.58 -7.66
C HIS A 231 -12.59 8.00 -6.48
N GLN A 232 -13.11 6.93 -5.87
CA GLN A 232 -12.53 6.35 -4.65
C GLN A 232 -12.93 4.90 -4.36
N VAL A 233 -13.90 4.30 -5.06
CA VAL A 233 -14.47 2.98 -4.71
C VAL A 233 -13.83 1.88 -5.55
N PHE A 234 -13.44 0.79 -4.89
CA PHE A 234 -12.74 -0.36 -5.44
C PHE A 234 -13.37 -1.66 -4.93
N THR A 235 -13.26 -2.74 -5.71
CA THR A 235 -13.75 -4.08 -5.35
C THR A 235 -12.58 -4.98 -4.93
N GLY A 236 -12.83 -5.91 -4.00
CA GLY A 236 -11.85 -6.88 -3.51
C GLY A 236 -11.25 -7.83 -4.56
N THR A 237 -11.62 -7.71 -5.83
CA THR A 237 -10.97 -8.42 -6.95
C THR A 237 -9.63 -7.78 -7.31
N ALA A 238 -8.63 -8.60 -7.64
CA ALA A 238 -7.30 -8.13 -8.00
C ALA A 238 -7.31 -7.27 -9.28
N PHE A 239 -6.60 -6.12 -9.26
CA PHE A 239 -6.53 -5.19 -10.39
C PHE A 239 -5.63 -5.66 -11.52
N SER A 240 -4.54 -6.34 -11.17
CA SER A 240 -3.59 -6.89 -12.12
C SER A 240 -3.38 -8.36 -11.86
N ARG A 241 -3.11 -9.13 -12.92
CA ARG A 241 -2.58 -10.49 -12.79
C ARG A 241 -1.06 -10.51 -12.63
N VAL A 242 -0.40 -9.35 -12.74
CA VAL A 242 1.04 -9.21 -12.59
C VAL A 242 1.36 -8.91 -11.12
N PRO A 243 2.05 -9.83 -10.39
CA PRO A 243 2.25 -9.69 -8.95
C PRO A 243 2.95 -8.40 -8.51
N ALA A 244 3.90 -7.90 -9.32
CA ALA A 244 4.61 -6.66 -9.02
C ALA A 244 3.67 -5.44 -8.94
N LEU A 245 2.64 -5.38 -9.78
CA LEU A 245 1.67 -4.29 -9.80
C LEU A 245 0.54 -4.47 -8.81
N GLN A 246 0.21 -5.71 -8.41
CA GLN A 246 -0.71 -5.95 -7.29
C GLN A 246 -0.21 -5.30 -5.99
N LYS A 247 1.11 -5.14 -5.83
CA LYS A 247 1.72 -4.45 -4.68
C LYS A 247 1.48 -2.95 -4.70
N THR A 248 1.34 -2.35 -5.89
CA THR A 248 1.15 -0.89 -6.05
C THR A 248 -0.32 -0.51 -6.18
N LEU A 249 -1.10 -1.27 -6.94
CA LEU A 249 -2.56 -1.11 -7.09
C LEU A 249 -3.21 -2.49 -6.99
N LYS A 250 -3.73 -2.80 -5.81
CA LYS A 250 -4.21 -4.14 -5.45
C LYS A 250 -5.60 -4.46 -6.01
N TYR A 251 -6.54 -3.55 -5.83
CA TYR A 251 -7.96 -3.77 -6.05
C TYR A 251 -8.44 -3.13 -7.34
N ALA A 252 -9.43 -3.74 -7.99
CA ALA A 252 -9.96 -3.23 -9.26
C ALA A 252 -10.90 -2.03 -9.02
N PRO A 253 -10.81 -0.96 -9.84
CA PRO A 253 -11.62 0.24 -9.68
C PRO A 253 -13.08 -0.02 -10.01
N MET A 254 -13.99 0.65 -9.29
CA MET A 254 -15.41 0.68 -9.61
C MET A 254 -15.76 2.02 -10.23
N ILE A 255 -15.86 2.02 -11.56
CA ILE A 255 -16.17 3.19 -12.37
C ILE A 255 -17.69 3.21 -12.61
N TYR A 256 -18.31 4.35 -12.31
CA TYR A 256 -19.76 4.56 -12.40
C TYR A 256 -20.61 3.47 -11.73
N PRO A 257 -20.43 3.22 -10.41
CA PRO A 257 -21.21 2.22 -9.71
C PRO A 257 -22.68 2.61 -9.64
N TYR A 258 -23.54 1.64 -9.88
CA TYR A 258 -24.99 1.74 -9.78
C TYR A 258 -25.51 0.58 -8.93
N HIS A 259 -26.24 0.90 -7.87
CA HIS A 259 -26.79 -0.09 -6.95
C HIS A 259 -28.30 -0.21 -7.14
N THR A 260 -28.78 -1.46 -7.17
CA THR A 260 -30.18 -1.82 -6.97
C THR A 260 -30.34 -2.49 -5.60
N ASP A 261 -31.56 -2.86 -5.22
CA ASP A 261 -31.83 -3.46 -3.90
C ASP A 261 -31.10 -4.79 -3.63
N SER A 262 -30.51 -5.43 -4.65
CA SER A 262 -29.84 -6.73 -4.51
C SER A 262 -28.55 -6.89 -5.33
N THR A 263 -28.20 -5.92 -6.18
CA THR A 263 -27.04 -6.04 -7.07
C THR A 263 -26.31 -4.71 -7.24
N CYS A 264 -24.98 -4.79 -7.34
CA CYS A 264 -24.13 -3.71 -7.77
C CYS A 264 -23.73 -3.92 -9.24
N SER A 265 -24.00 -2.93 -10.08
CA SER A 265 -23.57 -2.88 -11.48
C SER A 265 -22.56 -1.76 -11.68
N PHE A 266 -21.39 -2.06 -12.24
CA PHE A 266 -20.32 -1.08 -12.44
C PHE A 266 -19.46 -1.42 -13.64
N VAL A 267 -18.70 -0.44 -14.13
CA VAL A 267 -17.63 -0.66 -15.10
C VAL A 267 -16.32 -0.74 -14.33
N SER A 268 -15.40 -1.60 -14.75
CA SER A 268 -14.10 -1.75 -14.10
C SER A 268 -12.98 -1.73 -15.14
N GLY A 269 -11.77 -2.06 -14.70
CA GLY A 269 -10.66 -2.33 -15.57
C GLY A 269 -9.62 -3.22 -14.92
N THR A 270 -8.81 -3.86 -15.74
CA THR A 270 -7.68 -4.69 -15.31
C THR A 270 -6.41 -4.30 -16.03
N LEU A 271 -5.28 -4.48 -15.36
CA LEU A 271 -3.95 -4.33 -15.93
C LEU A 271 -3.47 -5.68 -16.46
N GLU A 272 -3.26 -5.76 -17.77
CA GLU A 272 -2.92 -6.98 -18.51
C GLU A 272 -1.56 -6.83 -19.24
N PRO A 273 -0.81 -7.91 -19.45
CA PRO A 273 0.46 -7.84 -20.17
C PRO A 273 0.26 -7.39 -21.62
N VAL A 274 1.18 -6.60 -22.14
CA VAL A 274 1.24 -6.23 -23.57
C VAL A 274 1.91 -7.32 -24.40
N ILE A 275 2.94 -7.99 -23.83
CA ILE A 275 3.72 -9.02 -24.50
C ILE A 275 3.37 -10.40 -23.94
N ASP A 276 3.05 -11.34 -24.83
CA ASP A 276 3.04 -12.77 -24.52
C ASP A 276 4.42 -13.38 -24.82
N LYS A 277 5.02 -13.96 -23.77
CA LYS A 277 6.33 -14.63 -23.80
C LYS A 277 6.24 -16.15 -23.77
N LYS A 278 5.05 -16.77 -23.86
CA LYS A 278 4.88 -18.25 -23.71
C LYS A 278 5.72 -19.08 -24.68
N ASP A 279 5.90 -18.61 -25.90
CA ASP A 279 6.69 -19.31 -26.94
C ASP A 279 8.20 -19.04 -26.84
N ASN A 280 8.62 -18.15 -25.93
CA ASN A 280 10.02 -17.83 -25.71
C ASN A 280 10.71 -18.97 -24.99
N HIS A 281 11.96 -19.19 -25.38
CA HIS A 281 12.86 -20.12 -24.73
C HIS A 281 14.29 -19.59 -24.82
N VAL A 282 15.10 -20.05 -23.87
CA VAL A 282 16.55 -19.84 -23.83
C VAL A 282 17.22 -21.21 -23.74
N PHE A 283 18.54 -21.23 -23.92
CA PHE A 283 19.33 -22.44 -23.78
C PHE A 283 20.17 -22.35 -22.52
N ASN A 284 20.21 -23.42 -21.74
CA ASN A 284 21.18 -23.54 -20.66
C ASN A 284 22.58 -23.81 -21.20
N ILE A 285 23.56 -23.86 -20.31
CA ILE A 285 24.97 -24.11 -20.65
C ILE A 285 25.23 -25.47 -21.34
N ASP A 286 24.30 -26.43 -21.22
CA ASP A 286 24.37 -27.73 -21.89
C ASP A 286 23.57 -27.76 -23.21
N GLY A 287 23.07 -26.60 -23.68
CA GLY A 287 22.30 -26.47 -24.91
C GLY A 287 20.86 -27.00 -24.85
N LYS A 288 20.35 -27.34 -23.66
CA LYS A 288 18.94 -27.76 -23.49
C LYS A 288 18.03 -26.54 -23.38
N ARG A 289 16.81 -26.67 -23.92
CA ARG A 289 15.81 -25.60 -23.91
C ARG A 289 15.20 -25.41 -22.52
N ILE A 290 15.12 -24.17 -22.07
CA ILE A 290 14.31 -23.71 -20.93
C ILE A 290 13.23 -22.77 -21.47
N SER A 291 11.96 -23.14 -21.34
CA SER A 291 10.83 -22.27 -21.71
C SER A 291 10.65 -21.12 -20.72
N TYR A 292 10.00 -20.04 -21.14
CA TYR A 292 9.66 -18.92 -20.24
C TYR A 292 8.83 -19.37 -19.03
N THR A 293 7.88 -20.29 -19.27
CA THR A 293 7.07 -20.89 -18.21
C THR A 293 7.91 -21.67 -17.20
N ARG A 294 8.88 -22.49 -17.67
CA ARG A 294 9.77 -23.23 -16.79
C ARG A 294 10.72 -22.30 -16.04
N GLY A 295 11.25 -21.26 -16.69
CA GLY A 295 12.08 -20.25 -16.03
C GLY A 295 11.34 -19.58 -14.86
N ASN A 296 10.07 -19.20 -15.07
CA ASN A 296 9.23 -18.66 -14.00
C ASN A 296 8.95 -19.68 -12.89
N GLN A 297 8.72 -20.96 -13.20
CA GLN A 297 8.57 -22.02 -12.18
C GLN A 297 9.83 -22.16 -11.33
N ILE A 298 11.01 -22.22 -11.95
CA ILE A 298 12.30 -22.28 -11.25
C ILE A 298 12.43 -21.10 -10.28
N LYS A 299 12.10 -19.89 -10.73
CA LYS A 299 12.13 -18.70 -9.86
C LYS A 299 11.19 -18.80 -8.66
N GLN A 300 10.02 -19.44 -8.80
CA GLN A 300 9.11 -19.67 -7.67
C GLN A 300 9.64 -20.76 -6.71
N GLU A 301 10.21 -21.83 -7.26
CA GLU A 301 10.86 -22.89 -6.48
C GLU A 301 12.01 -22.32 -5.62
N LEU A 302 12.84 -21.45 -6.20
CA LEU A 302 13.97 -20.79 -5.51
C LEU A 302 13.55 -19.86 -4.36
N LYS A 303 12.30 -19.40 -4.32
CA LYS A 303 11.82 -18.56 -3.21
C LYS A 303 11.48 -19.35 -1.96
N ARG A 304 11.26 -20.66 -2.07
CA ARG A 304 10.82 -21.52 -0.97
C ARG A 304 12.03 -22.18 -0.32
N ILE A 305 12.28 -21.85 0.94
CA ILE A 305 13.40 -22.39 1.72
C ILE A 305 12.83 -23.07 2.97
N ASN A 306 13.13 -24.36 3.14
CA ASN A 306 12.80 -25.08 4.35
C ASN A 306 14.06 -25.22 5.21
N ILE A 307 13.92 -25.03 6.52
CA ILE A 307 15.01 -25.19 7.48
C ILE A 307 14.58 -26.26 8.48
N LEU A 308 15.34 -27.36 8.51
CA LEU A 308 15.02 -28.49 9.37
C LEU A 308 16.16 -28.78 10.33
N PHE A 309 15.84 -28.93 11.61
CA PHE A 309 16.79 -29.33 12.63
C PHE A 309 16.74 -30.84 12.85
N ALA A 310 17.88 -31.52 12.84
CA ALA A 310 18.01 -32.92 13.19
C ALA A 310 18.93 -33.02 14.40
N MET A 311 18.42 -33.42 15.56
CA MET A 311 19.16 -33.42 16.83
C MET A 311 19.31 -34.85 17.38
N GLU A 312 20.55 -35.29 17.56
CA GLU A 312 20.93 -36.57 18.19
C GLU A 312 20.71 -36.53 19.70
N GLN A 313 20.27 -37.64 20.31
CA GLN A 313 20.32 -37.78 21.76
C GLN A 313 21.74 -38.16 22.17
N SER A 314 22.60 -37.15 22.31
CA SER A 314 24.02 -37.31 22.60
C SER A 314 24.36 -36.99 24.07
N SER A 315 25.62 -37.19 24.46
CA SER A 315 26.03 -37.06 25.86
C SER A 315 26.00 -35.61 26.37
N ARG A 316 26.31 -34.63 25.50
CA ARG A 316 26.33 -33.20 25.84
C ARG A 316 25.08 -32.45 25.38
N LEU A 317 24.21 -33.04 24.56
CA LEU A 317 22.98 -32.38 24.17
C LEU A 317 22.15 -31.94 25.39
N PRO A 318 21.89 -32.77 26.43
CA PRO A 318 21.11 -32.35 27.60
C PRO A 318 21.64 -31.08 28.28
N GLU A 319 22.96 -30.97 28.43
CA GLU A 319 23.63 -29.84 29.08
C GLU A 319 23.61 -28.58 28.19
N GLN A 320 23.78 -28.75 26.87
CA GLN A 320 23.88 -27.66 25.91
C GLN A 320 22.54 -27.23 25.30
N TYR A 321 21.48 -28.03 25.45
CA TYR A 321 20.17 -27.79 24.84
C TYR A 321 19.59 -26.40 25.17
N PRO A 322 19.65 -25.90 26.43
CA PRO A 322 19.16 -24.55 26.73
C PRO A 322 19.89 -23.44 25.96
N MET A 323 21.21 -23.57 25.79
CA MET A 323 22.01 -22.60 25.03
C MET A 323 21.71 -22.71 23.52
N LEU A 324 21.53 -23.92 23.00
CA LEU A 324 21.12 -24.16 21.62
C LEU A 324 19.74 -23.57 21.33
N LEU A 325 18.76 -23.76 22.24
CA LEU A 325 17.44 -23.15 22.13
C LEU A 325 17.53 -21.62 22.09
N ASN A 326 18.35 -21.01 22.94
CA ASN A 326 18.57 -19.58 22.93
C ASN A 326 19.17 -19.11 21.58
N ALA A 327 20.16 -19.82 21.06
CA ALA A 327 20.75 -19.51 19.76
C ALA A 327 19.74 -19.64 18.62
N ILE A 328 18.95 -20.72 18.59
CA ILE A 328 17.87 -20.91 17.60
C ILE A 328 16.84 -19.78 17.74
N GLN A 329 16.39 -19.45 18.95
CA GLN A 329 15.45 -18.34 19.16
C GLN A 329 15.98 -17.01 18.60
N ASN A 330 17.28 -16.72 18.79
CA ASN A 330 17.92 -15.51 18.28
C ASN A 330 18.07 -15.46 16.74
N LEU A 331 17.86 -16.57 16.04
CA LEU A 331 17.77 -16.56 14.56
C LEU A 331 16.41 -16.05 14.05
N GLY A 332 15.38 -15.96 14.90
CA GLY A 332 14.03 -15.54 14.51
C GLY A 332 13.99 -14.21 13.73
N PRO A 333 14.63 -13.11 14.21
CA PRO A 333 14.67 -11.84 13.50
C PRO A 333 15.28 -11.92 12.10
N PHE A 334 16.26 -12.80 11.87
CA PHE A 334 16.90 -12.99 10.58
C PHE A 334 15.92 -13.55 9.53
N PHE A 335 14.97 -14.39 9.95
CA PHE A 335 13.91 -14.90 9.08
C PHE A 335 12.74 -13.93 8.95
N ALA A 336 12.44 -13.16 10.00
CA ALA A 336 11.37 -12.15 10.01
C ALA A 336 11.64 -10.93 9.11
N GLY A 337 12.92 -10.51 8.99
CA GLY A 337 13.34 -9.31 8.24
C GLY A 337 13.53 -9.51 6.72
N SER A 338 13.23 -10.69 6.18
CA SER A 338 13.59 -11.08 4.80
C SER A 338 12.73 -10.45 3.69
N GLY A 339 11.68 -9.69 4.03
CA GLY A 339 10.76 -9.09 3.06
C GLY A 339 10.05 -10.11 2.16
N GLU A 340 9.29 -9.65 1.16
CA GLU A 340 8.53 -10.52 0.22
C GLU A 340 9.40 -11.36 -0.74
N SER A 341 10.71 -11.51 -0.49
CA SER A 341 11.65 -12.15 -1.42
C SER A 341 11.73 -13.66 -1.24
N PHE A 342 11.65 -14.16 -0.01
CA PHE A 342 11.75 -15.58 0.32
C PHE A 342 10.66 -16.00 1.31
N SER A 343 10.17 -17.23 1.18
CA SER A 343 9.21 -17.83 2.11
C SER A 343 9.89 -18.99 2.83
N TYR A 344 9.82 -18.97 4.17
CA TYR A 344 10.45 -19.97 5.02
C TYR A 344 9.42 -20.94 5.62
N GLN A 345 9.82 -22.21 5.74
CA GLN A 345 9.17 -23.17 6.62
C GLN A 345 10.20 -23.84 7.52
N PHE A 346 9.78 -24.21 8.72
CA PHE A 346 10.65 -24.74 9.76
C PHE A 346 10.13 -26.07 10.28
N GLY A 347 11.03 -27.02 10.49
CA GLY A 347 10.71 -28.32 11.08
C GLY A 347 11.85 -28.82 11.96
N ALA A 348 11.58 -29.87 12.73
CA ALA A 348 12.63 -30.50 13.54
C ALA A 348 12.34 -31.99 13.78
N ALA A 349 13.40 -32.77 13.91
CA ALA A 349 13.37 -34.11 14.47
C ALA A 349 14.39 -34.16 15.61
N VAL A 350 13.89 -34.36 16.83
CA VAL A 350 14.68 -34.35 18.05
C VAL A 350 14.60 -35.74 18.67
N ALA A 351 15.76 -36.37 18.81
CA ALA A 351 15.85 -37.62 19.54
C ALA A 351 15.74 -37.35 21.05
N THR A 352 14.79 -38.01 21.70
CA THR A 352 14.56 -37.95 23.15
C THR A 352 14.52 -39.37 23.72
N HIS A 353 14.54 -39.50 25.06
CA HIS A 353 14.39 -40.80 25.71
C HIS A 353 13.09 -41.54 25.31
N ARG A 354 12.05 -40.82 24.87
CA ARG A 354 10.76 -41.39 24.42
C ARG A 354 10.78 -41.91 22.99
N GLY A 355 11.88 -41.70 22.26
CA GLY A 355 11.97 -41.96 20.84
C GLY A 355 12.24 -40.68 20.04
N MET A 356 11.86 -40.70 18.76
CA MET A 356 11.99 -39.52 17.90
C MET A 356 10.75 -38.64 18.02
N GLU A 357 10.92 -37.42 18.53
CA GLU A 357 9.87 -36.41 18.51
C GLU A 357 10.05 -35.52 17.28
N THR A 358 8.95 -35.19 16.60
CA THR A 358 9.01 -34.41 15.36
C THR A 358 8.11 -33.18 15.40
N ILE A 359 8.57 -32.12 14.74
CA ILE A 359 7.84 -30.89 14.51
C ILE A 359 7.59 -30.81 13.00
N PRO A 360 6.33 -30.89 12.53
CA PRO A 360 6.02 -30.76 11.12
C PRO A 360 6.36 -29.35 10.61
N LEU A 361 6.56 -29.22 9.29
CA LEU A 361 6.87 -27.94 8.66
C LEU A 361 5.79 -26.89 8.99
N THR A 362 6.23 -25.78 9.58
CA THR A 362 5.40 -24.62 9.92
C THR A 362 6.02 -23.34 9.35
N ALA A 363 5.19 -22.41 8.88
CA ALA A 363 5.65 -21.07 8.47
C ALA A 363 5.81 -20.11 9.67
N ASP A 364 5.27 -20.48 10.82
CA ASP A 364 5.35 -19.70 12.06
C ASP A 364 6.56 -20.16 12.89
N TYR A 365 7.53 -19.26 13.04
CA TYR A 365 8.76 -19.52 13.78
C TYR A 365 8.51 -19.69 15.28
N GLU A 366 7.54 -18.98 15.85
CA GLU A 366 7.23 -19.07 17.28
C GLU A 366 6.66 -20.46 17.63
N ILE A 367 5.86 -21.04 16.73
CA ILE A 367 5.37 -22.41 16.89
C ILE A 367 6.52 -23.44 16.93
N LEU A 368 7.58 -23.23 16.14
CA LEU A 368 8.78 -24.07 16.20
C LEU A 368 9.43 -23.95 17.58
N ILE A 369 9.70 -22.72 18.03
CA ILE A 369 10.36 -22.44 19.31
C ILE A 369 9.56 -23.03 20.48
N ASP A 370 8.25 -22.76 20.55
CA ASP A 370 7.38 -23.27 21.61
C ASP A 370 7.41 -24.80 21.70
N ARG A 371 7.45 -25.49 20.57
CA ARG A 371 7.52 -26.95 20.52
C ARG A 371 8.90 -27.46 20.93
N LEU A 372 9.99 -26.84 20.47
CA LEU A 372 11.35 -27.18 20.90
C LEU A 372 11.55 -26.96 22.41
N VAL A 373 10.97 -25.90 22.97
CA VAL A 373 10.98 -25.61 24.43
C VAL A 373 10.22 -26.70 25.19
N LYS A 374 9.06 -27.15 24.70
CA LYS A 374 8.31 -28.27 25.32
C LYS A 374 9.09 -29.58 25.33
N MET A 375 9.97 -29.79 24.35
CA MET A 375 10.83 -30.98 24.28
C MET A 375 12.00 -30.91 25.27
N ALA A 376 12.33 -29.75 25.85
CA ALA A 376 13.49 -29.58 26.72
C ALA A 376 13.52 -30.53 27.92
N SER A 377 12.38 -30.74 28.57
CA SER A 377 12.28 -31.69 29.69
C SER A 377 12.51 -33.14 29.27
N HIS A 378 12.20 -33.50 28.02
CA HIS A 378 12.43 -34.86 27.51
C HIS A 378 13.85 -35.07 27.01
N VAL A 379 14.50 -34.02 26.51
CA VAL A 379 15.92 -34.04 26.12
C VAL A 379 16.83 -34.14 27.35
N ALA A 380 16.43 -33.53 28.47
CA ALA A 380 17.19 -33.56 29.72
C ALA A 380 17.21 -34.94 30.44
N ASP A 381 16.36 -35.87 30.03
CA ASP A 381 16.19 -37.18 30.66
C ASP A 381 17.18 -38.21 30.05
N THR A 382 17.97 -38.87 30.89
CA THR A 382 19.20 -39.60 30.50
C THR A 382 19.10 -41.12 30.60
N GLU A 383 17.92 -41.69 30.88
CA GLU A 383 17.77 -43.15 30.95
C GLU A 383 17.85 -43.83 29.56
N ASN A 384 18.67 -44.89 29.51
CA ASN A 384 19.38 -45.41 28.34
C ASN A 384 18.53 -45.93 27.17
N THR A 385 18.61 -45.25 26.00
CA THR A 385 18.98 -45.89 24.71
C THR A 385 19.46 -44.79 23.74
N PRO A 386 20.75 -44.72 23.35
CA PRO A 386 21.20 -43.68 22.43
C PRO A 386 20.52 -43.83 21.07
N LEU A 387 19.92 -42.74 20.57
CA LEU A 387 19.36 -42.63 19.23
C LEU A 387 20.37 -41.89 18.34
N PRO A 388 21.08 -42.59 17.44
CA PRO A 388 22.19 -42.01 16.68
C PRO A 388 21.75 -40.85 15.78
N ALA A 389 22.69 -39.95 15.46
CA ALA A 389 22.46 -38.76 14.64
C ALA A 389 21.73 -39.05 13.32
N TRP A 390 22.08 -40.16 12.67
CA TRP A 390 21.51 -40.53 11.37
C TRP A 390 20.08 -41.04 11.42
N LYS A 391 19.54 -41.36 12.60
CA LYS A 391 18.11 -41.62 12.80
C LYS A 391 17.31 -40.32 12.90
N ALA A 392 17.85 -39.30 13.57
CA ALA A 392 17.28 -37.96 13.58
C ALA A 392 17.30 -37.33 12.19
N MET A 393 18.43 -37.47 11.47
CA MET A 393 18.56 -37.04 10.07
C MET A 393 17.48 -37.66 9.16
N ARG A 394 17.29 -38.99 9.22
CA ARG A 394 16.24 -39.67 8.45
C ARG A 394 14.85 -39.13 8.75
N SER A 395 14.55 -38.96 10.04
CA SER A 395 13.25 -38.45 10.49
C SER A 395 13.02 -37.00 10.04
N ALA A 396 14.05 -36.15 10.06
CA ALA A 396 13.98 -34.80 9.51
C ALA A 396 13.72 -34.81 7.99
N LEU A 397 14.39 -35.68 7.24
CA LEU A 397 14.20 -35.81 5.80
C LEU A 397 12.79 -36.30 5.42
N GLU A 398 12.16 -37.12 6.26
CA GLU A 398 10.77 -37.58 6.07
C GLU A 398 9.76 -36.43 6.17
N LEU A 399 10.04 -35.40 6.97
CA LEU A 399 9.16 -34.23 7.14
C LEU A 399 9.01 -33.37 5.87
N ILE A 400 9.97 -33.46 4.93
CA ILE A 400 9.92 -32.73 3.66
C ILE A 400 8.77 -33.25 2.77
N GLY A 401 8.32 -34.50 2.98
CA GLY A 401 7.28 -35.13 2.18
C GLY A 401 7.70 -35.34 0.72
N ASN A 402 6.74 -35.66 -0.17
CA ASN A 402 7.02 -36.02 -1.57
C ASN A 402 7.11 -34.85 -2.56
N THR A 403 7.02 -33.61 -2.10
CA THR A 403 6.98 -32.43 -2.97
C THR A 403 8.37 -31.79 -3.12
N PRO A 404 9.05 -31.87 -4.28
CA PRO A 404 10.43 -31.41 -4.43
C PRO A 404 10.53 -29.96 -4.97
N GLU A 405 9.62 -29.06 -4.60
CA GLU A 405 9.57 -27.68 -5.14
C GLU A 405 10.22 -26.61 -4.23
N ALA A 406 10.96 -27.02 -3.20
CA ALA A 406 11.66 -26.12 -2.27
C ALA A 406 13.13 -26.50 -2.11
N VAL A 407 13.94 -25.55 -1.65
CA VAL A 407 15.32 -25.80 -1.23
C VAL A 407 15.34 -26.11 0.26
N ASN A 408 15.95 -27.23 0.65
CA ASN A 408 15.95 -27.69 2.03
C ASN A 408 17.33 -27.52 2.64
N LEU A 409 17.44 -26.84 3.78
CA LEU A 409 18.63 -26.79 4.60
C LEU A 409 18.41 -27.68 5.82
N ILE A 410 19.25 -28.70 5.98
CA ILE A 410 19.28 -29.54 7.17
C ILE A 410 20.40 -29.05 8.08
N ILE A 411 20.05 -28.77 9.33
CA ILE A 411 20.98 -28.43 10.40
C ILE A 411 21.08 -29.66 11.30
N SER A 412 22.18 -30.39 11.20
CA SER A 412 22.43 -31.62 11.97
C SER A 412 23.23 -31.31 13.22
N VAL A 413 22.65 -31.55 14.39
CA VAL A 413 23.30 -31.36 15.69
C VAL A 413 23.54 -32.74 16.31
N GLY A 414 24.81 -33.09 16.54
CA GLY A 414 25.17 -34.40 17.06
C GLY A 414 26.61 -34.50 17.55
N GLU A 415 27.02 -35.70 17.89
CA GLU A 415 28.34 -36.04 18.42
C GLU A 415 28.92 -37.26 17.70
N THR A 416 28.10 -38.28 17.42
CA THR A 416 28.58 -39.61 17.01
C THR A 416 28.01 -40.10 15.69
N GLY A 417 28.88 -40.72 14.88
CA GLY A 417 28.55 -41.37 13.62
C GLY A 417 28.38 -42.88 13.74
N GLU A 418 28.09 -43.52 12.61
CA GLU A 418 28.04 -44.99 12.53
C GLU A 418 29.46 -45.59 12.51
N GLN A 419 29.58 -46.91 12.65
CA GLN A 419 30.90 -47.58 12.69
C GLN A 419 31.70 -47.44 11.38
N GLN A 420 31.02 -47.27 10.25
CA GLN A 420 31.66 -47.08 8.95
C GLN A 420 31.99 -45.60 8.73
N GLU A 421 33.13 -45.30 8.11
CA GLU A 421 33.51 -43.92 7.77
C GLU A 421 32.64 -43.31 6.66
N ASN A 422 32.10 -44.15 5.76
CA ASN A 422 31.23 -43.69 4.67
C ASN A 422 29.84 -43.34 5.17
N ALA A 423 29.22 -42.35 4.54
CA ALA A 423 27.86 -41.95 4.86
C ALA A 423 26.83 -43.01 4.43
N PRO A 424 25.72 -43.18 5.16
CA PRO A 424 24.64 -44.08 4.75
C PRO A 424 24.07 -43.71 3.37
N SER A 425 24.16 -44.64 2.41
CA SER A 425 23.75 -44.41 1.01
C SER A 425 22.27 -44.01 0.86
N SER A 426 21.41 -44.49 1.77
CA SER A 426 19.99 -44.11 1.83
C SER A 426 19.78 -42.63 2.17
N ILE A 427 20.61 -42.07 3.06
CA ILE A 427 20.56 -40.65 3.44
C ILE A 427 21.08 -39.81 2.28
N VAL A 428 22.23 -40.17 1.70
CA VAL A 428 22.81 -39.47 0.53
C VAL A 428 21.82 -39.43 -0.64
N LYS A 429 21.16 -40.55 -0.94
CA LYS A 429 20.12 -40.62 -1.98
C LYS A 429 18.96 -39.64 -1.67
N THR A 430 18.48 -39.62 -0.43
CA THR A 430 17.37 -38.74 -0.03
C THR A 430 17.77 -37.27 -0.07
N LEU A 431 18.98 -36.90 0.37
CA LEU A 431 19.53 -35.55 0.26
C LEU A 431 19.58 -35.07 -1.20
N ASN A 432 19.92 -35.97 -2.13
CA ASN A 432 19.95 -35.69 -3.56
C ASN A 432 18.54 -35.46 -4.14
N GLU A 433 17.59 -36.34 -3.83
CA GLU A 433 16.21 -36.26 -4.33
C GLU A 433 15.45 -35.05 -3.78
N LYS A 434 15.69 -34.67 -2.51
CA LYS A 434 14.96 -33.62 -1.79
C LYS A 434 15.59 -32.23 -1.87
N ASN A 435 16.51 -31.98 -2.78
CA ASN A 435 17.13 -30.65 -2.91
C ASN A 435 17.85 -30.11 -1.66
N CYS A 436 18.49 -30.98 -0.87
CA CYS A 436 19.07 -30.62 0.42
C CYS A 436 20.45 -29.93 0.34
N ARG A 437 20.73 -29.07 1.32
CA ARG A 437 22.05 -28.59 1.78
C ARG A 437 22.20 -29.00 3.24
N LEU A 438 23.44 -29.18 3.69
CA LEU A 438 23.74 -29.68 5.03
C LEU A 438 24.66 -28.71 5.77
N LEU A 439 24.26 -28.36 6.98
CA LEU A 439 25.12 -27.74 7.99
C LEU A 439 25.23 -28.70 9.18
N GLY A 440 26.40 -29.29 9.37
CA GLY A 440 26.69 -30.14 10.53
C GLY A 440 27.24 -29.33 11.71
N TRP A 441 26.81 -29.64 12.91
CA TRP A 441 27.35 -29.11 14.16
C TRP A 441 27.67 -30.28 15.09
N GLN A 442 28.96 -30.48 15.37
CA GLN A 442 29.40 -31.43 16.37
C GLN A 442 29.48 -30.75 17.74
N LEU A 443 28.72 -31.23 18.73
CA LEU A 443 28.65 -30.60 20.06
C LEU A 443 29.90 -30.87 20.91
N TYR A 444 30.51 -32.05 20.73
CA TYR A 444 31.63 -32.53 21.51
C TYR A 444 32.41 -33.58 20.71
N ALA A 445 33.73 -33.64 20.90
CA ALA A 445 34.58 -34.65 20.27
C ALA A 445 35.39 -35.41 21.33
N SER A 446 35.32 -36.74 21.32
CA SER A 446 36.14 -37.63 22.16
C SER A 446 37.13 -38.45 21.33
N ASN A 447 37.97 -39.24 21.99
CA ASN A 447 38.96 -40.11 21.36
C ASN A 447 38.36 -41.39 20.73
N ASP A 448 37.07 -41.67 20.93
CA ASP A 448 36.37 -42.76 20.25
C ASP A 448 36.18 -42.44 18.75
N ASP A 449 36.47 -43.42 17.88
CA ASP A 449 36.38 -43.31 16.42
C ASP A 449 35.01 -42.84 15.94
N LYS A 450 33.92 -43.14 16.67
CA LYS A 450 32.58 -42.68 16.32
C LYS A 450 32.46 -41.17 16.22
N TYR A 451 33.23 -40.41 17.00
CA TYR A 451 33.23 -38.95 16.92
C TYR A 451 33.93 -38.46 15.65
N ASN A 452 35.00 -39.13 15.21
CA ASN A 452 35.64 -38.83 13.93
C ASN A 452 34.71 -39.21 12.77
N ASN A 453 34.05 -40.37 12.87
CA ASN A 453 33.12 -40.85 11.84
C ASN A 453 31.97 -39.88 11.63
N TYR A 454 31.47 -39.20 12.66
CA TYR A 454 30.44 -38.16 12.48
C TYR A 454 30.89 -37.09 11.48
N VAL A 455 32.10 -36.56 11.65
CA VAL A 455 32.69 -35.52 10.80
C VAL A 455 32.99 -36.05 9.39
N LEU A 456 33.61 -37.23 9.30
CA LEU A 456 33.91 -37.88 8.02
C LEU A 456 32.64 -38.15 7.21
N GLN A 457 31.59 -38.64 7.86
CA GLN A 457 30.30 -38.89 7.22
C GLN A 457 29.61 -37.60 6.78
N LEU A 458 29.69 -36.51 7.56
CA LEU A 458 29.21 -35.19 7.12
C LEU A 458 29.94 -34.70 5.87
N SER A 459 31.28 -34.76 5.85
CA SER A 459 32.09 -34.39 4.68
C SER A 459 31.70 -35.24 3.47
N ASN A 460 31.62 -36.55 3.66
CA ASN A 460 31.24 -37.50 2.62
C ASN A 460 29.84 -37.21 2.05
N MET A 461 28.84 -36.91 2.89
CA MET A 461 27.50 -36.50 2.44
C MET A 461 27.57 -35.22 1.61
N ILE A 462 28.32 -34.21 2.08
CA ILE A 462 28.46 -32.90 1.43
C ILE A 462 29.08 -33.02 0.05
N GLU A 463 30.17 -33.76 -0.07
CA GLU A 463 30.84 -34.01 -1.34
C GLU A 463 29.91 -34.71 -2.34
N HIS A 464 29.23 -35.78 -1.92
CA HIS A 464 28.35 -36.56 -2.79
C HIS A 464 27.16 -35.75 -3.30
N TYR A 465 26.47 -34.98 -2.43
CA TYR A 465 25.39 -34.16 -2.92
C TYR A 465 25.90 -32.97 -3.73
N ALA A 466 27.09 -32.43 -3.46
CA ALA A 466 27.66 -31.33 -4.24
C ALA A 466 27.92 -31.73 -5.69
N GLU A 467 28.44 -32.94 -5.93
CA GLU A 467 28.60 -33.50 -7.27
C GLU A 467 27.24 -33.68 -7.98
N TYR A 468 26.24 -34.23 -7.30
CA TYR A 468 24.90 -34.39 -7.84
C TYR A 468 24.26 -33.03 -8.17
N ARG A 469 24.40 -32.05 -7.26
CA ARG A 469 23.89 -30.68 -7.42
C ARG A 469 24.54 -29.98 -8.59
N THR A 470 25.85 -30.17 -8.79
CA THR A 470 26.57 -29.63 -9.94
C THR A 470 25.90 -30.08 -11.24
N LYS A 471 25.66 -31.38 -11.41
CA LYS A 471 24.98 -31.92 -12.59
C LYS A 471 23.57 -31.37 -12.77
N ASN A 472 22.80 -31.27 -11.68
CA ASN A 472 21.41 -30.84 -11.76
C ASN A 472 21.27 -29.33 -12.01
N LYS A 473 22.11 -28.51 -11.36
CA LYS A 473 22.12 -27.04 -11.48
C LYS A 473 22.54 -26.57 -12.87
N ARG A 474 23.37 -27.34 -13.60
CA ARG A 474 23.66 -27.07 -15.03
C ARG A 474 22.41 -27.04 -15.90
N ASN A 475 21.36 -27.76 -15.51
CA ASN A 475 20.09 -27.71 -16.24
C ASN A 475 19.37 -26.36 -16.12
N MET A 476 19.79 -25.49 -15.19
CA MET A 476 19.16 -24.21 -14.85
C MET A 476 20.07 -23.00 -15.13
N ILE A 477 21.38 -23.20 -15.18
CA ILE A 477 22.37 -22.13 -15.42
C ILE A 477 22.39 -21.74 -16.90
N LEU A 478 22.41 -20.43 -17.14
CA LEU A 478 22.33 -19.83 -18.47
C LEU A 478 23.64 -19.20 -18.94
N TYR A 479 24.54 -18.89 -18.00
CA TYR A 479 25.80 -18.22 -18.27
C TYR A 479 26.97 -19.05 -17.74
N ALA A 480 28.04 -19.14 -18.54
CA ALA A 480 29.18 -20.02 -18.24
C ALA A 480 30.03 -19.55 -17.05
N ASP A 481 29.98 -18.26 -16.70
CA ASP A 481 30.66 -17.67 -15.55
C ASP A 481 30.12 -18.16 -14.19
N GLN A 482 28.93 -18.76 -14.17
CA GLN A 482 28.33 -19.37 -12.98
C GLN A 482 28.76 -20.83 -12.76
N LEU A 483 29.57 -21.38 -13.68
CA LEU A 483 30.03 -22.76 -13.61
C LEU A 483 31.33 -22.85 -12.80
N CYS A 484 31.34 -23.68 -11.75
CA CYS A 484 32.58 -24.12 -11.11
C CYS A 484 32.94 -25.53 -11.60
N ARG A 485 34.24 -25.80 -11.78
CA ARG A 485 34.74 -27.11 -12.27
C ARG A 485 34.86 -28.17 -11.17
N SER A 486 34.92 -27.73 -9.92
CA SER A 486 35.12 -28.54 -8.72
C SER A 486 34.14 -28.10 -7.63
N ASN A 487 34.04 -28.91 -6.57
CA ASN A 487 33.45 -28.51 -5.29
C ASN A 487 34.50 -28.72 -4.22
N LEU A 488 35.15 -27.65 -3.80
CA LEU A 488 36.23 -27.68 -2.80
C LEU A 488 35.73 -27.17 -1.46
N LEU A 489 36.10 -27.89 -0.39
CA LEU A 489 35.98 -27.40 0.97
C LEU A 489 37.09 -26.38 1.26
N ARG A 490 36.75 -25.35 2.03
CA ARG A 490 37.68 -24.37 2.58
C ARG A 490 37.43 -24.19 4.08
N GLU A 491 38.44 -23.69 4.76
CA GLU A 491 38.30 -23.20 6.12
C GLU A 491 37.56 -21.85 6.11
N ALA A 492 36.36 -21.82 6.70
CA ALA A 492 35.51 -20.64 6.78
C ALA A 492 35.70 -19.88 8.11
N GLY A 493 36.39 -20.49 9.07
CA GLY A 493 36.72 -19.97 10.39
C GLY A 493 37.35 -21.08 11.25
N PRO A 494 37.77 -20.77 12.49
CA PRO A 494 38.30 -21.79 13.39
C PRO A 494 37.27 -22.91 13.55
N ASN A 495 37.69 -24.16 13.34
CA ASN A 495 36.84 -25.33 13.52
C ASN A 495 35.58 -25.35 12.61
N PHE A 496 35.62 -24.64 11.47
CA PHE A 496 34.52 -24.57 10.51
C PHE A 496 35.00 -24.79 9.08
N LEU A 497 34.57 -25.91 8.48
CA LEU A 497 34.77 -26.21 7.07
C LEU A 497 33.49 -26.00 6.28
N MET A 498 33.58 -25.34 5.13
CA MET A 498 32.44 -25.10 4.25
C MET A 498 32.87 -25.18 2.79
N LEU A 499 31.96 -25.58 1.91
CA LEU A 499 32.15 -25.48 0.47
C LEU A 499 32.46 -24.02 0.09
N ASP A 500 33.49 -23.82 -0.74
CA ASP A 500 33.94 -22.51 -1.20
C ASP A 500 32.99 -21.92 -2.27
N TYR A 501 31.73 -21.69 -1.88
CA TYR A 501 30.74 -21.04 -2.72
C TYR A 501 30.92 -19.51 -2.68
N PRO A 502 30.91 -18.80 -3.82
CA PRO A 502 30.69 -19.28 -5.19
C PRO A 502 31.98 -19.55 -6.00
N TYR A 503 33.17 -19.51 -5.39
CA TYR A 503 34.44 -19.44 -6.12
C TYR A 503 34.95 -20.79 -6.61
N ALA A 504 34.87 -21.83 -5.78
CA ALA A 504 35.33 -23.18 -6.11
C ALA A 504 34.29 -24.26 -5.79
N SER A 505 33.02 -23.89 -5.61
CA SER A 505 31.87 -24.78 -5.39
C SER A 505 30.57 -24.21 -5.98
N MET A 506 29.70 -25.09 -6.48
CA MET A 506 28.40 -24.69 -7.07
C MET A 506 27.22 -24.74 -6.10
N THR A 507 27.41 -25.30 -4.91
CA THR A 507 26.39 -25.42 -3.86
C THR A 507 27.01 -25.11 -2.50
N GLN A 508 26.15 -24.88 -1.52
CA GLN A 508 26.51 -24.58 -0.15
C GLN A 508 26.42 -25.85 0.71
N GLY A 509 27.23 -25.91 1.75
CA GLY A 509 27.33 -27.05 2.66
C GLY A 509 28.54 -26.91 3.56
N GLY A 510 28.44 -27.29 4.82
CA GLY A 510 29.57 -27.20 5.75
C GLY A 510 29.32 -27.93 7.05
N PHE A 511 30.34 -27.97 7.90
CA PHE A 511 30.25 -28.56 9.22
C PHE A 511 31.24 -27.94 10.19
N LEU A 512 30.86 -27.92 11.47
CA LEU A 512 31.68 -27.46 12.57
C LEU A 512 32.04 -28.62 13.49
N PHE A 513 33.29 -28.64 13.97
CA PHE A 513 33.82 -29.71 14.80
C PHE A 513 34.82 -29.18 15.85
N PRO A 514 34.68 -29.51 17.14
CA PRO A 514 35.63 -29.08 18.17
C PRO A 514 36.93 -29.90 18.16
N GLU A 515 37.94 -29.38 18.85
CA GLU A 515 39.11 -30.16 19.23
C GLU A 515 38.74 -31.28 20.22
N LYS A 516 39.62 -32.28 20.36
CA LYS A 516 39.40 -33.43 21.24
C LYS A 516 39.29 -32.99 22.70
N GLY A 517 38.18 -33.33 23.34
CA GLY A 517 37.90 -32.98 24.73
C GLY A 517 37.19 -31.63 24.90
N GLU A 518 36.92 -30.90 23.82
CA GLU A 518 36.34 -29.56 23.86
C GLU A 518 34.91 -29.50 23.29
N THR A 519 34.26 -28.35 23.48
CA THR A 519 32.97 -27.98 22.90
C THR A 519 33.12 -26.66 22.14
N LEU A 520 32.27 -26.41 21.15
CA LEU A 520 32.33 -25.17 20.38
C LEU A 520 31.50 -24.03 21.02
N PRO A 521 31.97 -22.77 20.94
CA PRO A 521 31.18 -21.60 21.32
C PRO A 521 29.89 -21.47 20.49
N MET A 522 28.77 -21.14 21.14
CA MET A 522 27.46 -21.09 20.49
C MET A 522 27.34 -19.94 19.47
N GLU A 523 28.19 -18.92 19.57
CA GLU A 523 28.29 -17.82 18.61
C GLU A 523 28.71 -18.32 17.21
N LEU A 524 29.53 -19.38 17.15
CA LEU A 524 29.93 -19.99 15.88
C LEU A 524 28.75 -20.68 15.19
N PHE A 525 27.79 -21.24 15.96
CA PHE A 525 26.60 -21.88 15.40
C PHE A 525 25.72 -20.86 14.69
N ALA A 526 25.40 -19.75 15.37
CA ALA A 526 24.59 -18.69 14.79
C ALA A 526 25.28 -18.08 13.54
N GLY A 527 26.59 -17.83 13.62
CA GLY A 527 27.36 -17.32 12.47
C GLY A 527 27.42 -18.28 11.28
N ALA A 528 27.48 -19.60 11.52
CA ALA A 528 27.46 -20.60 10.46
C ALA A 528 26.09 -20.72 9.79
N VAL A 529 24.99 -20.67 10.56
CA VAL A 529 23.62 -20.65 10.01
C VAL A 529 23.40 -19.39 9.18
N ASP A 530 23.80 -18.22 9.67
CA ASP A 530 23.72 -16.97 8.91
C ASP A 530 24.51 -17.07 7.60
N SER A 531 25.77 -17.52 7.67
CA SER A 531 26.64 -17.66 6.50
C SER A 531 26.04 -18.55 5.42
N ILE A 532 25.57 -19.75 5.77
CA ILE A 532 25.04 -20.70 4.78
C ILE A 532 23.70 -20.21 4.20
N VAL A 533 22.81 -19.65 5.03
CA VAL A 533 21.52 -19.15 4.53
C VAL A 533 21.72 -17.92 3.64
N THR A 534 22.65 -17.03 4.00
CA THR A 534 23.02 -15.88 3.18
C THR A 534 23.58 -16.32 1.82
N GLN A 535 24.43 -17.35 1.77
CA GLN A 535 24.91 -17.93 0.52
C GLN A 535 23.80 -18.56 -0.33
N ILE A 536 22.87 -19.29 0.29
CA ILE A 536 21.70 -19.86 -0.40
C ILE A 536 20.85 -18.75 -1.04
N LYS A 537 20.58 -17.66 -0.30
CA LYS A 537 19.82 -16.52 -0.82
C LYS A 537 20.53 -15.84 -2.00
N ALA A 538 21.83 -15.62 -1.89
CA ALA A 538 22.63 -15.03 -2.96
C ALA A 538 22.62 -15.90 -4.24
N ASP A 539 22.71 -17.22 -4.09
CA ASP A 539 22.59 -18.16 -5.20
C ASP A 539 21.23 -18.09 -5.90
N HIS A 540 20.16 -18.09 -5.11
CA HIS A 540 18.80 -18.04 -5.64
C HIS A 540 18.51 -16.71 -6.36
N GLN A 541 19.01 -15.60 -5.83
CA GLN A 541 18.94 -14.29 -6.47
C GLN A 541 19.70 -14.28 -7.80
N LEU A 542 20.95 -14.75 -7.81
CA LEU A 542 21.77 -14.82 -9.01
C LEU A 542 21.11 -15.64 -10.12
N LEU A 543 20.58 -16.83 -9.80
CA LEU A 543 19.87 -17.67 -10.76
C LEU A 543 18.60 -16.99 -11.29
N SER A 544 17.80 -16.39 -10.40
CA SER A 544 16.57 -15.69 -10.76
C SER A 544 16.83 -14.51 -11.71
N GLU A 545 17.81 -13.67 -11.37
CA GLU A 545 18.21 -12.53 -12.20
C GLU A 545 18.80 -12.97 -13.54
N SER A 546 19.53 -14.09 -13.56
CA SER A 546 20.09 -14.65 -14.79
C SER A 546 19.00 -15.15 -15.74
N ILE A 547 17.95 -15.78 -15.20
CA ILE A 547 16.77 -16.17 -15.98
C ILE A 547 16.11 -14.92 -16.56
N ASP A 548 15.88 -13.89 -15.75
CA ASP A 548 15.27 -12.63 -16.22
C ASP A 548 16.10 -11.98 -17.31
N ARG A 549 17.41 -11.85 -17.09
CA ARG A 549 18.36 -11.29 -18.07
C ARG A 549 18.35 -12.07 -19.38
N ALA A 550 18.39 -13.41 -19.33
CA ALA A 550 18.40 -14.23 -20.53
C ALA A 550 17.12 -14.03 -21.36
N PHE A 551 15.95 -13.99 -20.72
CA PHE A 551 14.68 -13.75 -21.41
C PHE A 551 14.49 -12.30 -21.87
N ALA A 552 15.10 -11.33 -21.20
CA ALA A 552 15.10 -9.93 -21.62
C ALA A 552 16.00 -9.68 -22.84
N THR A 553 17.15 -10.36 -22.92
CA THR A 553 18.19 -10.08 -23.93
C THR A 553 18.13 -11.00 -25.15
N VAL A 554 18.30 -12.31 -24.96
CA VAL A 554 18.43 -13.31 -26.04
C VAL A 554 17.15 -14.12 -26.28
N GLY A 555 16.33 -14.29 -25.24
CA GLY A 555 15.09 -15.06 -25.28
C GLY A 555 13.86 -14.32 -25.81
N ASN A 556 14.00 -13.05 -26.21
CA ASN A 556 12.89 -12.16 -26.62
C ASN A 556 12.52 -12.25 -28.13
N GLY A 557 13.20 -13.12 -28.89
CA GLY A 557 13.06 -13.19 -30.34
C GLY A 557 11.66 -13.61 -30.82
N LYS A 558 10.92 -14.34 -29.97
CA LYS A 558 9.56 -14.84 -30.24
C LYS A 558 8.46 -14.03 -29.55
N ASP A 559 8.77 -12.87 -28.97
CA ASP A 559 7.77 -11.98 -28.37
C ASP A 559 6.61 -11.72 -29.34
N ARG A 560 5.40 -11.88 -28.83
CA ARG A 560 4.15 -11.55 -29.52
C ARG A 560 3.36 -10.55 -28.70
N LEU A 561 2.50 -9.79 -29.38
CA LEU A 561 1.47 -9.05 -28.66
C LEU A 561 0.52 -10.05 -27.99
N ASP A 562 0.07 -9.70 -26.78
CA ASP A 562 -0.86 -10.52 -26.03
C ASP A 562 -2.17 -10.76 -26.81
N SER A 563 -2.71 -11.97 -26.71
CA SER A 563 -3.88 -12.38 -27.48
C SER A 563 -5.13 -11.55 -27.12
N LEU A 564 -5.24 -11.13 -25.86
CA LEU A 564 -6.33 -10.27 -25.39
C LEU A 564 -6.23 -8.86 -25.95
N LEU A 565 -5.00 -8.33 -26.05
CA LEU A 565 -4.74 -7.04 -26.68
C LEU A 565 -5.10 -7.08 -28.17
N ILE A 566 -4.67 -8.13 -28.89
CA ILE A 566 -5.00 -8.34 -30.30
C ILE A 566 -6.51 -8.39 -30.50
N ALA A 567 -7.22 -9.16 -29.67
CA ALA A 567 -8.67 -9.29 -29.74
C ALA A 567 -9.39 -7.96 -29.42
N THR A 568 -8.91 -7.22 -28.42
CA THR A 568 -9.54 -5.95 -28.00
C THR A 568 -9.45 -4.88 -29.09
N TYR A 569 -8.30 -4.78 -29.77
CA TYR A 569 -8.06 -3.76 -30.79
C TYR A 569 -8.20 -4.26 -32.23
N HIS A 570 -8.67 -5.49 -32.43
CA HIS A 570 -8.84 -6.11 -33.76
C HIS A 570 -7.56 -6.01 -34.62
N LEU A 571 -6.39 -6.22 -33.99
CA LEU A 571 -5.12 -6.11 -34.68
C LEU A 571 -4.94 -7.27 -35.68
N PRO A 572 -4.30 -7.04 -36.84
CA PRO A 572 -3.94 -8.10 -37.77
C PRO A 572 -3.09 -9.19 -37.09
N GLN A 573 -3.26 -10.44 -37.52
CA GLN A 573 -2.42 -11.53 -37.04
C GLN A 573 -0.95 -11.31 -37.42
N GLY A 574 -0.04 -11.61 -36.49
CA GLY A 574 1.40 -11.51 -36.72
C GLY A 574 2.02 -10.13 -36.46
N VAL A 575 1.22 -9.14 -36.03
CA VAL A 575 1.75 -7.85 -35.57
C VAL A 575 2.70 -8.05 -34.39
N LYS A 576 3.88 -7.46 -34.48
CA LYS A 576 4.93 -7.52 -33.44
C LYS A 576 5.23 -6.13 -32.91
N PRO A 577 5.65 -6.01 -31.63
CA PRO A 577 6.19 -4.77 -31.11
C PRO A 577 7.37 -4.30 -31.97
N ASN A 578 7.43 -2.99 -32.25
CA ASN A 578 8.52 -2.41 -33.03
C ASN A 578 9.86 -2.45 -32.24
N LYS A 579 10.97 -2.16 -32.91
CA LYS A 579 12.31 -2.20 -32.28
C LYS A 579 12.45 -1.20 -31.12
N GLU A 580 11.87 -0.01 -31.24
CA GLU A 580 11.92 1.03 -30.19
C GLU A 580 11.17 0.61 -28.93
N PHE A 581 10.00 -0.01 -29.06
CA PHE A 581 9.24 -0.56 -27.96
C PHE A 581 10.04 -1.63 -27.22
N LYS A 582 10.68 -2.54 -27.96
CA LYS A 582 11.57 -3.55 -27.35
C LYS A 582 12.76 -2.94 -26.63
N LYS A 583 13.31 -1.83 -27.16
CA LYS A 583 14.41 -1.10 -26.52
C LYS A 583 13.97 -0.41 -25.23
N ILE A 584 12.80 0.23 -25.23
CA ILE A 584 12.25 0.93 -24.06
C ILE A 584 11.87 -0.06 -22.97
N PHE A 585 11.19 -1.16 -23.34
CA PHE A 585 10.65 -2.17 -22.41
C PHE A 585 11.51 -3.46 -22.36
N GLY A 586 12.83 -3.34 -22.54
CA GLY A 586 13.73 -4.50 -22.56
C GLY A 586 13.75 -5.23 -21.21
N ASP A 587 13.83 -4.48 -20.12
CA ASP A 587 14.01 -5.00 -18.77
C ASP A 587 12.72 -5.04 -17.93
N VAL A 588 11.65 -4.42 -18.43
CA VAL A 588 10.37 -4.29 -17.71
C VAL A 588 9.25 -4.83 -18.58
N ALA A 589 8.42 -5.72 -18.03
CA ALA A 589 7.24 -6.23 -18.73
C ALA A 589 6.19 -5.11 -18.92
N PRO A 590 5.90 -4.70 -20.17
CA PRO A 590 4.92 -3.65 -20.44
C PRO A 590 3.51 -4.16 -20.21
N ILE A 591 2.66 -3.29 -19.66
CA ILE A 591 1.30 -3.62 -19.23
C ILE A 591 0.36 -2.52 -19.69
N TRP A 592 -0.84 -2.91 -20.08
CA TRP A 592 -1.87 -2.02 -20.58
C TRP A 592 -3.14 -2.12 -19.74
N TYR A 593 -3.89 -1.04 -19.72
CA TYR A 593 -5.18 -0.97 -19.07
C TYR A 593 -6.26 -1.46 -20.01
N ARG A 594 -6.97 -2.51 -19.61
CA ARG A 594 -8.16 -3.00 -20.27
C ARG A 594 -9.38 -2.59 -19.49
N LYS A 595 -10.24 -1.77 -20.09
CA LYS A 595 -11.57 -1.48 -19.56
C LYS A 595 -12.46 -2.71 -19.72
N THR A 596 -13.15 -3.11 -18.66
CA THR A 596 -14.12 -4.21 -18.73
C THR A 596 -15.48 -3.67 -19.19
N GLU A 597 -16.32 -4.57 -19.69
CA GLU A 597 -17.75 -4.25 -19.83
C GLU A 597 -18.41 -4.10 -18.46
N ARG A 598 -19.69 -3.72 -18.45
CA ARG A 598 -20.47 -3.59 -17.22
C ARG A 598 -20.57 -4.95 -16.52
N ILE A 599 -20.07 -5.01 -15.30
CA ILE A 599 -20.13 -6.17 -14.41
C ILE A 599 -21.32 -5.98 -13.48
N THR A 600 -22.13 -7.02 -13.30
CA THR A 600 -23.21 -7.06 -12.31
C THR A 600 -22.93 -8.17 -11.31
N VAL A 601 -22.83 -7.82 -10.03
CA VAL A 601 -22.51 -8.74 -8.95
C VAL A 601 -23.57 -8.61 -7.85
N PRO A 602 -24.07 -9.72 -7.28
CA PRO A 602 -24.90 -9.67 -6.08
C PRO A 602 -24.18 -8.97 -4.93
N ASP A 603 -24.88 -8.10 -4.19
CA ASP A 603 -24.26 -7.30 -3.13
C ASP A 603 -23.62 -8.18 -2.02
N SER A 604 -24.16 -9.37 -1.79
CA SER A 604 -23.64 -10.33 -0.81
C SER A 604 -22.23 -10.86 -1.11
N LEU A 605 -21.79 -10.80 -2.38
CA LEU A 605 -20.47 -11.24 -2.80
C LEU A 605 -19.47 -10.09 -2.93
N MET A 606 -19.94 -8.85 -2.79
CA MET A 606 -19.12 -7.67 -2.96
C MET A 606 -18.30 -7.37 -1.71
N ARG A 607 -17.00 -7.13 -1.92
CA ARG A 607 -16.10 -6.58 -0.91
C ARG A 607 -15.64 -5.21 -1.37
N TYR A 608 -15.93 -4.18 -0.59
CA TYR A 608 -15.66 -2.80 -0.97
C TYR A 608 -14.41 -2.27 -0.29
N TYR A 609 -13.64 -1.48 -1.04
CA TYR A 609 -12.49 -0.75 -0.56
C TYR A 609 -12.60 0.70 -1.02
N LEU A 610 -12.16 1.62 -0.17
CA LEU A 610 -11.93 3.01 -0.54
C LEU A 610 -10.44 3.23 -0.77
N LEU A 611 -10.06 3.86 -1.89
CA LEU A 611 -8.72 4.37 -2.10
C LEU A 611 -8.72 5.88 -1.85
N LEU A 612 -8.25 6.28 -0.68
CA LEU A 612 -8.32 7.67 -0.21
C LEU A 612 -6.94 8.34 -0.28
N SER A 613 -6.89 9.57 -0.76
CA SER A 613 -5.74 10.47 -0.59
C SER A 613 -5.67 11.02 0.84
N ASP A 614 -4.54 11.59 1.26
CA ASP A 614 -4.41 12.20 2.62
C ASP A 614 -5.56 13.16 2.98
N PRO A 615 -6.02 14.09 2.11
CA PRO A 615 -7.15 14.96 2.43
C PRO A 615 -8.48 14.21 2.58
N GLU A 616 -8.73 13.20 1.75
CA GLU A 616 -9.95 12.39 1.79
C GLU A 616 -9.99 11.49 3.04
N LEU A 617 -8.85 10.91 3.42
CA LEU A 617 -8.70 10.15 4.65
C LEU A 617 -8.96 11.04 5.87
N LYS A 618 -8.33 12.22 5.92
CA LYS A 618 -8.54 13.18 7.01
C LYS A 618 -10.02 13.57 7.13
N GLN A 619 -10.68 13.85 6.00
CA GLN A 619 -12.11 14.16 5.99
C GLN A 619 -12.96 12.98 6.53
N THR A 620 -12.60 11.75 6.16
CA THR A 620 -13.30 10.55 6.62
C THR A 620 -13.13 10.35 8.14
N ILE A 621 -11.93 10.57 8.66
CA ILE A 621 -11.65 10.53 10.11
C ILE A 621 -12.43 11.62 10.84
N GLU A 622 -12.40 12.87 10.38
CA GLU A 622 -13.15 13.98 10.98
C GLU A 622 -14.66 13.71 11.02
N ARG A 623 -15.22 13.06 9.99
CA ARG A 623 -16.63 12.64 9.97
C ARG A 623 -16.92 11.59 11.04
N LEU A 624 -16.07 10.58 11.20
CA LEU A 624 -16.21 9.55 12.24
C LEU A 624 -16.05 10.13 13.64
N GLU A 625 -15.09 11.02 13.85
CA GLU A 625 -14.91 11.74 15.11
C GLU A 625 -16.15 12.57 15.46
N THR A 626 -16.71 13.28 14.48
CA THR A 626 -17.92 14.07 14.67
C THR A 626 -19.11 13.18 15.00
N LEU A 627 -19.26 12.03 14.34
CA LEU A 627 -20.31 11.05 14.60
C LEU A 627 -20.27 10.55 16.06
N CYS A 628 -19.06 10.38 16.61
CA CYS A 628 -18.80 9.86 17.95
C CYS A 628 -18.58 10.94 19.03
N ALA A 629 -18.78 12.22 18.74
CA ALA A 629 -18.34 13.33 19.60
C ALA A 629 -19.12 13.49 20.93
N ILE A 630 -20.29 12.86 21.09
CA ILE A 630 -21.10 12.95 22.32
C ILE A 630 -21.47 11.55 22.79
N GLU A 631 -21.18 11.28 24.07
CA GLU A 631 -21.43 9.98 24.70
C GLU A 631 -22.77 9.95 25.45
N VAL A 632 -23.31 8.75 25.64
CA VAL A 632 -24.50 8.51 26.46
C VAL A 632 -24.09 8.45 27.92
N ASP A 633 -24.52 9.45 28.69
CA ASP A 633 -24.33 9.45 30.14
C ASP A 633 -25.32 8.48 30.79
N VAL A 634 -24.78 7.43 31.43
CA VAL A 634 -25.53 6.58 32.35
C VAL A 634 -25.47 7.19 33.74
N LYS A 635 -26.61 7.18 34.45
CA LYS A 635 -26.68 7.72 35.80
C LYS A 635 -25.93 6.81 36.75
N ASP A 636 -24.75 7.27 37.13
CA ASP A 636 -23.92 6.67 38.17
C ASP A 636 -24.64 6.77 39.52
N MET A 637 -25.15 5.66 40.04
CA MET A 637 -25.89 5.61 41.31
C MET A 637 -25.01 6.02 42.50
N ASN A 638 -23.69 6.08 42.32
CA ASN A 638 -22.71 6.45 43.34
C ASN A 638 -22.24 7.93 43.27
N LYS A 639 -22.72 8.75 42.32
CA LYS A 639 -22.41 10.19 42.29
C LYS A 639 -23.51 11.03 42.95
N PRO A 640 -23.23 11.83 44.00
CA PRO A 640 -24.24 12.67 44.63
C PRO A 640 -24.75 13.73 43.65
N LYS A 641 -26.07 13.87 43.54
CA LYS A 641 -26.73 14.85 42.68
C LYS A 641 -26.29 16.27 43.06
N LYS A 642 -25.47 16.92 42.22
CA LYS A 642 -25.14 18.34 42.36
C LYS A 642 -26.40 19.18 42.17
N GLY A 643 -26.90 19.75 43.27
CA GLY A 643 -27.88 20.83 43.21
C GLY A 643 -28.83 20.97 44.39
N LYS A 644 -28.34 21.11 45.63
CA LYS A 644 -29.16 21.61 46.76
C LYS A 644 -28.39 22.43 47.81
N VAL A 645 -27.28 23.08 47.47
CA VAL A 645 -26.56 23.95 48.45
C VAL A 645 -27.44 25.11 48.95
N LYS A 646 -28.35 25.63 48.11
CA LYS A 646 -29.33 26.67 48.51
C LYS A 646 -30.46 26.19 49.42
N GLN A 647 -30.78 24.88 49.42
CA GLN A 647 -31.75 24.30 50.36
C GLN A 647 -31.08 23.87 51.67
N LEU A 648 -29.78 23.53 51.64
CA LEU A 648 -29.01 23.18 52.83
C LEU A 648 -28.83 24.39 53.76
N CYS A 649 -28.54 25.59 53.24
CA CYS A 649 -28.45 26.80 54.08
C CYS A 649 -29.79 27.24 54.68
N ARG A 650 -30.92 26.85 54.08
CA ARG A 650 -32.27 27.08 54.63
C ARG A 650 -32.57 26.06 55.75
N TYR A 651 -32.26 24.79 55.49
CA TYR A 651 -32.39 23.69 56.44
C TYR A 651 -31.49 23.83 57.69
N LEU A 652 -30.28 24.36 57.51
CA LEU A 652 -29.30 24.56 58.60
C LEU A 652 -29.59 25.79 59.48
N ARG A 653 -30.45 26.72 59.04
CA ARG A 653 -30.91 27.84 59.88
C ARG A 653 -32.08 27.45 60.80
N GLU A 654 -32.81 26.40 60.45
CA GLU A 654 -34.04 25.96 61.15
C GLU A 654 -33.77 24.95 62.27
N ARG A 655 -32.53 24.48 62.46
CA ARG A 655 -32.16 23.55 63.55
C ARG A 655 -30.99 24.04 64.38
N VAL A 656 -31.26 25.03 65.22
CA VAL A 656 -30.46 25.31 66.42
C VAL A 656 -31.15 24.58 67.58
N ARG A 657 -30.41 23.62 68.20
CA ARG A 657 -30.58 22.99 69.53
C ARG A 657 -31.55 21.78 69.67
N PRO A 658 -31.33 20.84 70.63
CA PRO A 658 -30.41 19.72 70.43
C PRO A 658 -30.96 18.35 70.92
N ASP A 659 -30.15 17.31 70.68
CA ASP A 659 -29.91 16.11 71.51
C ASP A 659 -30.60 14.75 71.29
N LYS A 660 -29.70 13.76 71.35
CA LYS A 660 -29.75 12.30 71.59
C LYS A 660 -29.90 11.39 70.35
N VAL A 661 -28.82 10.71 69.90
CA VAL A 661 -28.19 9.45 70.43
C VAL A 661 -29.18 8.29 70.17
N GLU A 662 -28.92 7.22 69.40
CA GLU A 662 -27.75 6.34 69.35
C GLU A 662 -27.86 5.31 68.19
N THR A 663 -26.69 4.79 67.79
CA THR A 663 -26.32 3.42 67.33
C THR A 663 -26.84 2.70 66.07
N LEU A 664 -25.86 1.95 65.54
CA LEU A 664 -25.75 1.13 64.34
C LEU A 664 -26.54 -0.20 64.42
N GLY A 665 -26.96 -0.70 63.26
CA GLY A 665 -27.33 -2.11 63.03
C GLY A 665 -27.16 -2.49 61.56
N ALA A 666 -26.40 -3.57 61.31
CA ALA A 666 -26.00 -4.06 59.99
C ALA A 666 -27.09 -4.88 59.27
N SER A 667 -26.91 -4.97 57.94
CA SER A 667 -27.72 -5.54 56.85
C SER A 667 -28.46 -6.87 57.07
N PRO A 668 -29.38 -7.19 56.15
CA PRO A 668 -29.12 -8.36 55.31
C PRO A 668 -29.30 -8.12 53.81
N ALA A 669 -28.51 -8.88 53.06
CA ALA A 669 -28.48 -8.98 51.62
C ALA A 669 -29.82 -9.43 51.01
N ASN A 670 -30.13 -8.91 49.82
CA ASN A 670 -31.12 -9.49 48.92
C ASN A 670 -30.71 -9.25 47.45
N PRO A 671 -31.20 -10.09 46.53
CA PRO A 671 -30.45 -10.67 45.41
C PRO A 671 -30.25 -9.73 44.21
N GLU A 672 -29.24 -10.06 43.41
CA GLU A 672 -28.92 -9.48 42.11
C GLU A 672 -30.17 -9.36 41.21
N SER A 673 -30.81 -8.19 41.26
CA SER A 673 -31.67 -7.73 40.18
C SER A 673 -30.79 -6.99 39.17
N LYS A 674 -30.83 -7.41 37.90
CA LYS A 674 -30.21 -6.68 36.79
C LYS A 674 -30.61 -5.21 36.88
N ALA A 675 -29.68 -4.36 37.29
CA ALA A 675 -29.95 -2.94 37.47
C ALA A 675 -30.40 -2.35 36.13
N ASP A 676 -31.65 -1.88 36.07
CA ASP A 676 -32.14 -1.05 34.97
C ASP A 676 -31.19 0.13 34.83
N THR A 677 -30.43 0.15 33.73
CA THR A 677 -29.48 1.21 33.43
C THR A 677 -30.28 2.51 33.25
N VAL A 678 -30.25 3.41 34.24
CA VAL A 678 -31.01 4.66 34.19
C VAL A 678 -30.22 5.67 33.36
N TYR A 679 -30.65 5.89 32.12
CA TYR A 679 -30.03 6.86 31.22
C TYR A 679 -30.33 8.32 31.61
N VAL A 680 -29.33 9.20 31.49
CA VAL A 680 -29.52 10.67 31.54
C VAL A 680 -30.20 11.13 30.24
N SER A 681 -30.65 12.40 30.17
CA SER A 681 -31.32 12.95 28.98
C SER A 681 -30.47 12.81 27.70
N THR A 682 -30.89 11.89 26.82
CA THR A 682 -30.26 11.63 25.51
C THR A 682 -30.58 12.70 24.45
N GLY A 683 -31.39 13.71 24.79
CA GLY A 683 -31.87 14.71 23.83
C GLY A 683 -30.79 15.57 23.18
N LYS A 684 -29.61 15.73 23.80
CA LYS A 684 -28.46 16.44 23.21
C LYS A 684 -27.82 15.61 22.09
N ILE A 685 -27.59 14.33 22.36
CA ILE A 685 -26.99 13.35 21.45
C ILE A 685 -27.86 13.16 20.21
N ARG A 686 -29.16 12.95 20.41
CA ARG A 686 -30.14 12.82 19.32
C ARG A 686 -30.16 14.03 18.39
N ARG A 687 -30.06 15.24 18.95
CA ARG A 687 -29.98 16.49 18.18
C ARG A 687 -28.65 16.62 17.43
N HIS A 688 -27.56 16.14 18.02
CA HIS A 688 -26.24 16.11 17.41
C HIS A 688 -26.20 15.19 16.19
N LEU A 689 -26.59 13.92 16.34
CA LEU A 689 -26.67 12.97 15.23
C LEU A 689 -27.58 13.48 14.11
N TYR A 690 -28.78 13.96 14.45
CA TYR A 690 -29.69 14.55 13.46
C TYR A 690 -29.05 15.72 12.69
N ARG A 691 -28.27 16.57 13.38
CA ARG A 691 -27.57 17.70 12.74
C ARG A 691 -26.44 17.23 11.84
N PHE A 692 -25.68 16.22 12.26
CA PHE A 692 -24.61 15.61 11.46
C PHE A 692 -25.14 15.09 10.12
N TYR A 693 -26.16 14.22 10.13
CA TYR A 693 -26.75 13.71 8.88
C TYR A 693 -27.34 14.83 8.02
N MET A 694 -28.01 15.81 8.65
CA MET A 694 -28.58 16.95 7.95
C MET A 694 -27.53 17.89 7.36
N SER A 695 -26.33 18.00 7.93
CA SER A 695 -25.25 18.80 7.36
C SER A 695 -24.56 18.04 6.24
N GLU A 696 -24.13 16.80 6.48
CA GLU A 696 -23.37 16.01 5.51
C GLU A 696 -24.18 15.73 4.24
N LEU A 697 -25.44 15.29 4.36
CA LEU A 697 -26.28 14.97 3.19
C LEU A 697 -26.78 16.22 2.44
N ARG A 698 -26.65 17.41 3.04
CA ARG A 698 -26.96 18.70 2.37
C ARG A 698 -25.72 19.37 1.80
N ASN A 699 -24.53 18.80 1.98
CA ASN A 699 -23.30 19.29 1.40
C ASN A 699 -23.19 19.00 -0.11
N CYS A 700 -24.16 18.30 -0.73
CA CYS A 700 -24.23 18.12 -2.18
C CYS A 700 -24.15 19.49 -2.89
N ARG A 701 -23.12 19.63 -3.76
CA ARG A 701 -22.62 20.92 -4.20
C ARG A 701 -23.52 21.57 -5.27
N ILE A 702 -24.35 20.85 -6.02
CA ILE A 702 -25.18 21.49 -7.06
C ILE A 702 -26.68 21.23 -6.81
N CYS A 703 -27.07 19.97 -6.59
CA CYS A 703 -28.45 19.57 -6.34
C CYS A 703 -28.67 19.28 -4.84
N LYS A 704 -29.14 20.26 -4.07
CA LYS A 704 -29.42 20.04 -2.64
C LYS A 704 -30.66 19.17 -2.47
N ASN A 705 -30.47 17.97 -1.91
CA ASN A 705 -31.56 17.11 -1.45
C ASN A 705 -32.53 17.90 -0.55
N LYS A 706 -33.84 17.71 -0.76
CA LYS A 706 -34.83 18.44 0.04
C LYS A 706 -34.76 17.90 1.47
N ARG A 707 -34.86 18.79 2.46
CA ARG A 707 -34.89 18.39 3.88
C ARG A 707 -35.98 17.34 4.18
N LYS A 708 -37.09 17.36 3.43
CA LYS A 708 -38.17 16.37 3.58
C LYS A 708 -37.75 14.97 3.11
N GLU A 709 -36.92 14.88 2.08
CA GLU A 709 -36.38 13.61 1.55
C GLU A 709 -35.32 13.05 2.50
N ILE A 710 -34.34 13.87 2.93
CA ILE A 710 -33.29 13.45 3.87
C ILE A 710 -33.87 12.85 5.16
N ARG A 711 -34.99 13.41 5.66
CA ARG A 711 -35.67 12.89 6.85
C ARG A 711 -36.19 11.46 6.70
N ARG A 712 -36.41 11.00 5.47
CA ARG A 712 -36.94 9.67 5.14
C ARG A 712 -35.85 8.66 4.84
N TYR A 713 -34.60 9.09 4.66
CA TYR A 713 -33.48 8.17 4.43
C TYR A 713 -33.27 7.30 5.67
N SER A 714 -33.06 6.00 5.44
CA SER A 714 -32.47 5.12 6.44
C SER A 714 -31.07 5.61 6.80
N LEU A 715 -30.56 5.25 7.98
CA LEU A 715 -29.19 5.57 8.36
C LEU A 715 -28.19 4.84 7.46
N SER A 716 -28.53 3.63 7.02
CA SER A 716 -27.73 2.84 6.06
C SER A 716 -27.55 3.58 4.73
N TYR A 717 -28.65 4.05 4.12
CA TYR A 717 -28.55 4.86 2.91
C TYR A 717 -27.84 6.20 3.18
N ALA A 718 -28.06 6.81 4.35
CA ALA A 718 -27.33 8.03 4.71
C ALA A 718 -25.81 7.79 4.80
N HIS A 719 -25.38 6.67 5.37
CA HIS A 719 -23.96 6.28 5.44
C HIS A 719 -23.37 6.01 4.09
N SER A 720 -24.09 5.32 3.19
CA SER A 720 -23.59 5.08 1.84
C SER A 720 -23.30 6.37 1.07
N GLN A 721 -24.11 7.41 1.29
CA GLN A 721 -23.87 8.72 0.69
C GLN A 721 -22.75 9.52 1.37
N ILE A 722 -22.50 9.30 2.67
CA ILE A 722 -21.49 10.06 3.45
C ILE A 722 -20.09 9.44 3.30
N PHE A 723 -20.00 8.12 3.35
CA PHE A 723 -18.75 7.36 3.33
C PHE A 723 -18.43 6.77 1.95
N GLY A 724 -19.42 6.69 1.05
CA GLY A 724 -19.22 6.26 -0.34
C GLY A 724 -19.23 4.74 -0.54
N VAL A 725 -19.52 3.94 0.49
CA VAL A 725 -19.68 2.48 0.45
C VAL A 725 -20.93 2.06 1.23
N PRO A 726 -21.55 0.91 0.93
CA PRO A 726 -22.69 0.41 1.70
C PRO A 726 -22.39 0.30 3.20
N ALA A 727 -23.40 0.52 4.04
CA ALA A 727 -23.28 0.41 5.48
C ALA A 727 -23.16 -1.06 5.91
N ASN A 728 -22.45 -1.34 7.00
CA ASN A 728 -22.13 -2.72 7.40
C ASN A 728 -23.08 -3.30 8.46
N SER A 729 -24.07 -2.54 8.92
CA SER A 729 -24.96 -2.95 10.01
C SER A 729 -26.44 -2.91 9.58
N PRO A 730 -27.15 -4.05 9.60
CA PRO A 730 -28.58 -4.11 9.31
C PRO A 730 -29.44 -3.22 10.22
N VAL A 731 -28.96 -2.94 11.44
CA VAL A 731 -29.65 -2.06 12.41
C VAL A 731 -29.84 -0.65 11.83
N LEU A 732 -29.01 -0.23 10.88
CA LEU A 732 -29.08 1.08 10.25
C LEU A 732 -30.18 1.19 9.18
N ASP A 733 -30.70 0.06 8.69
CA ASP A 733 -31.78 0.04 7.68
C ASP A 733 -33.12 0.44 8.30
N ASP A 734 -33.37 -0.01 9.54
CA ASP A 734 -34.64 0.19 10.24
C ASP A 734 -34.80 1.59 10.84
N ILE A 735 -33.70 2.35 10.97
CA ILE A 735 -33.71 3.68 11.59
C ILE A 735 -33.65 4.75 10.51
N THR A 736 -34.61 5.68 10.49
CA THR A 736 -34.51 6.86 9.61
C THR A 736 -33.88 8.05 10.31
N VAL A 737 -33.36 9.00 9.53
CA VAL A 737 -32.83 10.28 10.05
C VAL A 737 -33.87 11.02 10.91
N LYS A 738 -35.17 10.93 10.60
CA LYS A 738 -36.24 11.54 11.41
C LYS A 738 -36.40 10.87 12.77
N ASP A 739 -36.16 9.57 12.87
CA ASP A 739 -36.42 8.77 14.06
C ASP A 739 -35.36 8.96 15.15
N LEU A 740 -34.15 9.42 14.78
CA LEU A 740 -33.13 9.88 15.73
C LEU A 740 -33.68 10.85 16.80
N LYS A 741 -34.65 11.70 16.43
CA LYS A 741 -35.28 12.67 17.34
C LYS A 741 -36.39 12.09 18.23
N LYS A 742 -36.87 10.88 17.97
CA LYS A 742 -38.03 10.29 18.62
C LYS A 742 -37.63 9.15 19.56
N LYS A 743 -37.69 9.39 20.87
CA LYS A 743 -37.38 8.38 21.90
C LYS A 743 -38.24 7.10 21.83
N LYS A 744 -39.45 7.18 21.25
CA LYS A 744 -40.34 6.02 21.05
C LYS A 744 -39.93 5.11 19.89
N GLN A 745 -39.11 5.60 18.96
CA GLN A 745 -38.71 4.86 17.74
C GLN A 745 -37.25 4.42 17.80
N LEU A 746 -36.43 5.15 18.55
CA LEU A 746 -35.09 4.74 18.94
C LEU A 746 -35.00 4.96 20.44
N THR A 747 -35.06 3.90 21.23
CA THR A 747 -34.97 3.94 22.69
C THR A 747 -33.59 4.43 23.14
N ASP A 748 -33.42 4.73 24.43
CA ASP A 748 -32.11 5.19 24.94
C ASP A 748 -31.07 4.07 24.93
N LYS A 749 -31.50 2.82 25.16
CA LYS A 749 -30.66 1.61 25.06
C LYS A 749 -30.20 1.34 23.63
N GLU A 750 -31.10 1.43 22.65
CA GLU A 750 -30.73 1.27 21.24
C GLU A 750 -29.82 2.39 20.74
N LEU A 751 -30.04 3.64 21.20
CA LEU A 751 -29.15 4.76 20.89
C LEU A 751 -27.74 4.55 21.46
N ASP A 752 -27.64 4.04 22.68
CA ASP A 752 -26.38 3.70 23.33
C ASP A 752 -25.63 2.61 22.56
N GLY A 753 -26.31 1.52 22.19
CA GLY A 753 -25.74 0.48 21.34
C GLY A 753 -25.26 1.00 19.97
N LEU A 754 -26.03 1.90 19.35
CA LEU A 754 -25.65 2.54 18.08
C LEU A 754 -24.38 3.39 18.20
N ILE A 755 -24.23 4.13 19.30
CA ILE A 755 -23.03 4.95 19.55
C ILE A 755 -21.83 4.07 19.86
N GLN A 756 -22.02 3.00 20.62
CA GLN A 756 -20.95 2.04 20.89
C GLN A 756 -20.46 1.38 19.60
N TYR A 757 -21.38 1.02 18.69
CA TYR A 757 -21.04 0.54 17.35
C TYR A 757 -20.17 1.55 16.58
N PHE A 758 -20.55 2.83 16.55
CA PHE A 758 -19.74 3.87 15.87
C PHE A 758 -18.36 4.06 16.52
N LYS A 759 -18.26 3.98 17.85
CA LYS A 759 -16.98 4.05 18.56
C LYS A 759 -16.08 2.88 18.20
N GLU A 760 -16.62 1.67 18.19
CA GLU A 760 -15.89 0.46 17.80
C GLU A 760 -15.35 0.59 16.36
N ARG A 761 -16.18 1.04 15.42
CA ARG A 761 -15.73 1.32 14.04
C ARG A 761 -14.63 2.37 13.99
N LYS A 762 -14.76 3.47 14.74
CA LYS A 762 -13.73 4.52 14.85
C LYS A 762 -12.40 3.96 15.39
N GLU A 763 -12.43 3.15 16.43
CA GLU A 763 -11.24 2.55 17.04
C GLU A 763 -10.57 1.54 16.10
N ASN A 764 -11.36 0.69 15.42
CA ASN A 764 -10.85 -0.24 14.42
C ASN A 764 -10.21 0.50 13.25
N MET A 765 -10.86 1.54 12.74
CA MET A 765 -10.32 2.41 11.70
C MET A 765 -9.00 3.06 12.15
N ALA A 766 -8.93 3.62 13.36
CA ALA A 766 -7.73 4.26 13.91
C ALA A 766 -6.53 3.30 14.05
N LYS A 767 -6.79 2.01 14.34
CA LYS A 767 -5.74 0.98 14.43
C LYS A 767 -5.24 0.51 13.06
N LYS A 768 -6.13 0.46 12.06
CA LYS A 768 -5.88 -0.26 10.80
C LYS A 768 -5.70 0.61 9.54
N TYR A 769 -6.04 1.90 9.57
CA TYR A 769 -6.03 2.73 8.36
C TYR A 769 -4.65 2.81 7.66
N GLY A 770 -3.55 2.56 8.39
CA GLY A 770 -2.19 2.57 7.87
C GLY A 770 -1.68 1.23 7.34
N GLU A 771 -2.43 0.13 7.49
CA GLU A 771 -1.98 -1.23 7.12
C GLU A 771 -1.74 -1.36 5.61
N GLU A 772 -2.60 -0.76 4.77
CA GLU A 772 -2.50 -0.79 3.31
C GLU A 772 -2.24 0.62 2.73
N LYS A 773 -1.09 1.20 3.08
CA LYS A 773 -0.61 2.49 2.55
C LYS A 773 0.23 2.32 1.29
N ILE A 774 -0.05 3.12 0.27
CA ILE A 774 0.70 3.20 -1.00
C ILE A 774 1.26 4.60 -1.15
N THR A 775 2.48 4.71 -1.69
CA THR A 775 3.09 6.02 -2.03
C THR A 775 3.36 6.07 -3.53
N MET A 776 2.84 7.11 -4.20
CA MET A 776 3.02 7.35 -5.64
C MET A 776 3.26 8.82 -5.88
N GLU A 777 4.27 9.19 -6.67
CA GLU A 777 4.56 10.58 -7.04
C GLU A 777 4.73 11.53 -5.82
N GLY A 778 5.13 10.99 -4.67
CA GLY A 778 5.23 11.74 -3.41
C GLY A 778 3.91 11.95 -2.66
N GLN A 779 2.81 11.32 -3.11
CA GLN A 779 1.49 11.34 -2.46
C GLN A 779 1.21 10.01 -1.78
N SER A 780 0.54 10.07 -0.63
CA SER A 780 0.09 8.88 0.09
C SER A 780 -1.37 8.56 -0.25
N TYR A 781 -1.63 7.29 -0.52
CA TYR A 781 -2.95 6.71 -0.73
C TYR A 781 -3.19 5.56 0.24
N TYR A 782 -4.43 5.37 0.68
CA TYR A 782 -4.77 4.39 1.71
C TYR A 782 -5.95 3.55 1.22
N TYR A 783 -5.80 2.23 1.21
CA TYR A 783 -6.92 1.32 1.03
C TYR A 783 -7.63 1.10 2.36
N ILE A 784 -8.90 1.51 2.43
CA ILE A 784 -9.76 1.33 3.60
C ILE A 784 -10.83 0.32 3.26
N ALA A 785 -10.78 -0.86 3.87
CA ALA A 785 -11.84 -1.86 3.75
C ALA A 785 -13.16 -1.29 4.29
N SER A 786 -14.27 -1.53 3.60
CA SER A 786 -15.57 -1.01 4.01
C SER A 786 -15.94 -1.45 5.42
N GLU A 787 -15.54 -2.64 5.86
CA GLU A 787 -15.76 -3.18 7.20
C GLU A 787 -15.24 -2.29 8.34
N LEU A 788 -14.25 -1.42 8.07
CA LEU A 788 -13.72 -0.46 9.04
C LEU A 788 -14.62 0.78 9.21
N LEU A 789 -15.59 0.96 8.33
CA LEU A 789 -16.54 2.08 8.32
C LEU A 789 -17.90 1.63 8.90
N PRO A 790 -18.72 2.58 9.39
CA PRO A 790 -20.05 2.29 9.94
C PRO A 790 -21.09 1.99 8.85
#